data_AF-A0A6A3P4K0-F1
#
_entry.id   AF-A0A6A3P4K0-F1
#
_cell.length_a   1.000
_cell.length_b   1.000
_cell.length_c   1.000
_cell.angle_alpha   90.00
_cell.angle_beta   90.00
_cell.angle_gamma   90.00
#
_symmetry.space_group_name_H-M   'P 1'
#
loop_
_entity.id
_entity.type
_entity.pdbx_description
1 polymer ?
#
loop_
_entity_poly.entity_id
_entity_poly.type
_entity_poly.pdbx_seq_one_letter_code
_entity_poly.pdbx_strand_id
1 'polypeptide(L)'
;MQFTVPILLEVNADARVVCVVTDILANQDVRVVQTLTRYHPQVFEIPALVPERRYVYRFEGIANSRSRRGSFHTPPSASAALNFLAVSSNFPEQMEETSDSLWTAIRERVQVSWCGLDMILHLGGQVPMHEAAFECFEWVRRELKYRGKDLKDNEIGKLLTSLRRKVRQRLQQRYRLCWNIPNVRETLAHTSNWFLRSQADVAPFFRNHETLYTKAAQLVLAEAKQIVADYQLSLMLPDVSTMPEATPELLTPRAEIPPDQPQVIVRDESERYARISDIKVLESPKGKQLNGNEDSGANNQGPTDGESVEDSVNERIDTAQFIQTGEVGIFMCDMRSTPRDDVVTCNNRLITPLTQQERAVISEKQWMQLEKALKKKAVMVFVLCMELPLILTDAKYVDGMRENAGASGIDPGQEEVSGRWKLYDRQTVTQHWVSCRRQLEQLLNLLFRWKMKHRGRDVIVLSGGMRVGLETMLQDRDTKLSVRNLTVGPLTARVEPDFSDMPLAGTACPTFLGGAQRDERFTFSHSVIACTNYLLLHAVITREQSEQQGGAREAGAEIKSASIETEFIADDGQVDTAHPIGRYRRFPAWWADYIPMGRTVFWDDTVMMRAQSDEDVTLLARYLQDGREFTAALEVLFEKHQFAEAARMEELRSKHRRRQRGPEELRSSLRAVFAELWKVLPESHRQRVTYFQDEFVFDFLLGYLAPKLFDGDKAQEDERPPLEFAAFSTLCRDFIFNAGVLNLSLSMQQEDEHRAIALQRAEARRQAAKREAQRVQQELQRAEDEAELERLQHEDPKEYAKRKLAEHEIAQQEKLAKAEAAREQRKAEKLRDVEEELAIAKEQRKLDKLAESGSDPHEFNRRRELLAARVRKFEERKRLREADEARRREKKEKKKLEKSAQQQQKEAH
;
A
#
# COMPACT_ATOMS: atom_id res chain seq x y z
N MET A 1 -0.29 -1.03 -19.01
CA MET A 1 -0.54 -1.88 -17.82
C MET A 1 -2.03 -2.04 -17.66
N GLN A 2 -2.48 -3.15 -17.09
CA GLN A 2 -3.89 -3.39 -16.75
C GLN A 2 -3.99 -3.69 -15.26
N PHE A 3 -5.03 -3.19 -14.61
CA PHE A 3 -5.30 -3.42 -13.19
C PHE A 3 -6.36 -4.50 -13.01
N THR A 4 -6.26 -5.20 -11.87
CA THR A 4 -7.34 -6.05 -11.36
C THR A 4 -7.80 -5.48 -10.03
N VAL A 5 -9.11 -5.38 -9.83
CA VAL A 5 -9.70 -4.83 -8.60
C VAL A 5 -10.63 -5.87 -7.96
N PRO A 6 -10.43 -6.24 -6.68
CA PRO A 6 -11.34 -7.10 -5.95
C PRO A 6 -12.51 -6.30 -5.37
N ILE A 7 -13.73 -6.80 -5.54
CA ILE A 7 -14.94 -6.22 -4.96
C ILE A 7 -15.67 -7.30 -4.16
N LEU A 8 -15.85 -7.09 -2.85
CA LEU A 8 -16.50 -8.05 -1.97
C LEU A 8 -17.99 -7.80 -1.85
N LEU A 9 -18.78 -8.87 -1.91
CA LEU A 9 -20.21 -8.87 -1.61
C LEU A 9 -20.58 -10.09 -0.77
N GLU A 10 -21.47 -9.89 0.19
CA GLU A 10 -22.13 -10.97 0.94
C GLU A 10 -23.64 -10.88 0.72
N VAL A 11 -24.29 -12.02 0.46
CA VAL A 11 -25.74 -12.12 0.28
C VAL A 11 -26.38 -13.02 1.35
N ASN A 12 -27.67 -12.81 1.61
CA ASN A 12 -28.44 -13.59 2.59
C ASN A 12 -29.16 -14.82 2.02
N ALA A 13 -29.11 -15.01 0.69
CA ALA A 13 -29.69 -16.13 -0.02
C ALA A 13 -28.75 -16.54 -1.16
N ASP A 14 -28.77 -17.82 -1.54
CA ASP A 14 -28.00 -18.30 -2.68
C ASP A 14 -28.53 -17.61 -3.94
N ALA A 15 -27.65 -16.99 -4.72
CA ALA A 15 -28.07 -16.14 -5.83
C ALA A 15 -26.98 -16.10 -6.91
N ARG A 16 -27.41 -16.10 -8.17
CA ARG A 16 -26.53 -15.75 -9.29
C ARG A 16 -26.50 -14.24 -9.42
N VAL A 17 -25.34 -13.64 -9.17
CA VAL A 17 -25.14 -12.18 -9.14
C VAL A 17 -24.17 -11.76 -10.23
N VAL A 18 -24.45 -10.63 -10.86
CA VAL A 18 -23.56 -9.99 -11.83
C VAL A 18 -23.00 -8.72 -11.22
N CYS A 19 -21.69 -8.62 -11.09
CA CYS A 19 -21.01 -7.36 -10.84
C CYS A 19 -20.76 -6.65 -12.17
N VAL A 20 -21.34 -5.46 -12.32
CA VAL A 20 -21.15 -4.60 -13.49
C VAL A 20 -20.29 -3.44 -13.07
N VAL A 21 -19.13 -3.29 -13.69
CA VAL A 21 -18.19 -2.19 -13.49
C VAL A 21 -18.17 -1.34 -14.74
N THR A 22 -18.58 -0.08 -14.62
CA THR A 22 -18.71 0.85 -15.75
C THR A 22 -17.61 1.90 -15.65
N ASP A 23 -16.82 2.06 -16.72
CA ASP A 23 -16.01 3.26 -16.90
C ASP A 23 -16.96 4.44 -17.11
N ILE A 24 -16.99 5.40 -16.18
CA ILE A 24 -17.99 6.48 -16.21
C ILE A 24 -17.87 7.28 -17.50
N LEU A 25 -16.65 7.55 -17.95
CA LEU A 25 -16.42 8.43 -19.09
C LEU A 25 -16.63 7.68 -20.40
N ALA A 26 -16.06 6.46 -20.50
CA ALA A 26 -16.19 5.66 -21.72
C ALA A 26 -17.57 5.01 -21.87
N ASN A 27 -18.36 4.98 -20.80
CA ASN A 27 -19.62 4.26 -20.71
C ASN A 27 -19.49 2.79 -21.14
N GLN A 28 -18.35 2.18 -20.80
CA GLN A 28 -18.02 0.78 -21.12
C GLN A 28 -18.17 -0.10 -19.88
N ASP A 29 -18.93 -1.17 -20.03
CA ASP A 29 -19.19 -2.14 -18.96
C ASP A 29 -18.22 -3.34 -19.02
N VAL A 30 -17.63 -3.66 -17.87
CA VAL A 30 -17.03 -4.96 -17.58
C VAL A 30 -18.00 -5.73 -16.70
N ARG A 31 -18.39 -6.93 -17.12
CA ARG A 31 -19.38 -7.76 -16.40
C ARG A 31 -18.75 -9.06 -15.91
N VAL A 32 -18.84 -9.31 -14.61
CA VAL A 32 -18.38 -10.54 -13.97
C VAL A 32 -19.55 -11.22 -13.29
N VAL A 33 -19.79 -12.49 -13.64
CA VAL A 33 -20.92 -13.27 -13.12
C VAL A 33 -20.40 -14.30 -12.13
N GLN A 34 -21.03 -14.41 -10.96
CA GLN A 34 -20.70 -15.41 -9.95
C GLN A 34 -21.95 -15.95 -9.25
N THR A 35 -21.90 -17.21 -8.83
CA THR A 35 -22.95 -17.83 -7.99
C THR A 35 -22.55 -17.68 -6.54
N LEU A 36 -23.28 -16.83 -5.83
CA LEU A 36 -23.02 -16.52 -4.43
C LEU A 36 -23.74 -17.51 -3.51
N THR A 37 -23.04 -17.91 -2.44
CA THR A 37 -23.62 -18.71 -1.36
C THR A 37 -24.05 -17.81 -0.21
N ARG A 38 -25.23 -18.07 0.35
CA ARG A 38 -25.78 -17.32 1.49
C ARG A 38 -24.81 -17.28 2.66
N TYR A 39 -24.68 -16.10 3.27
CA TYR A 39 -23.85 -15.84 4.44
C TYR A 39 -22.37 -16.19 4.25
N HIS A 40 -21.89 -16.18 3.00
CA HIS A 40 -20.49 -16.31 2.69
C HIS A 40 -20.05 -15.06 1.91
N PRO A 41 -19.10 -14.26 2.42
CA PRO A 41 -18.55 -13.15 1.65
C PRO A 41 -17.77 -13.71 0.46
N GLN A 42 -17.95 -13.11 -0.70
CA GLN A 42 -17.29 -13.54 -1.93
C GLN A 42 -16.76 -12.34 -2.69
N VAL A 43 -15.66 -12.54 -3.41
CA VAL A 43 -14.91 -11.48 -4.09
C VAL A 43 -15.01 -11.63 -5.60
N PHE A 44 -15.50 -10.58 -6.26
CA PHE A 44 -15.44 -10.41 -7.70
C PHE A 44 -14.08 -9.82 -8.07
N GLU A 45 -13.25 -10.57 -8.78
CA GLU A 45 -12.03 -10.06 -9.40
C GLU A 45 -12.37 -9.40 -10.74
N ILE A 46 -12.23 -8.09 -10.85
CA ILE A 46 -12.52 -7.32 -12.05
C ILE A 46 -11.23 -7.14 -12.85
N PRO A 47 -11.04 -7.83 -13.99
CA PRO A 47 -9.79 -7.81 -14.73
C PRO A 47 -9.69 -6.65 -15.72
N ALA A 48 -8.49 -6.46 -16.28
CA ALA A 48 -8.24 -5.66 -17.48
C ALA A 48 -8.63 -4.17 -17.40
N LEU A 49 -8.66 -3.58 -16.19
CA LEU A 49 -9.00 -2.18 -16.01
C LEU A 49 -7.85 -1.26 -16.46
N VAL A 50 -8.21 -0.12 -17.07
CA VAL A 50 -7.26 0.84 -17.64
C VAL A 50 -6.76 1.80 -16.54
N PRO A 51 -5.48 2.24 -16.52
CA PRO A 51 -4.97 3.27 -15.62
C PRO A 51 -5.73 4.60 -15.72
N GLU A 52 -5.72 5.39 -14.64
CA GLU A 52 -6.25 6.76 -14.60
C GLU A 52 -7.70 6.88 -15.07
N ARG A 53 -8.53 5.91 -14.69
CA ARG A 53 -9.96 5.89 -14.96
C ARG A 53 -10.75 5.85 -13.66
N ARG A 54 -11.97 6.42 -13.70
CA ARG A 54 -12.95 6.33 -12.62
C ARG A 54 -13.99 5.29 -13.03
N TYR A 55 -14.18 4.32 -12.16
CA TYR A 55 -15.17 3.27 -12.36
C TYR A 55 -16.26 3.38 -11.31
N VAL A 56 -17.49 3.09 -11.71
CA VAL A 56 -18.61 2.80 -10.79
C VAL A 56 -18.94 1.33 -10.91
N TYR A 57 -19.35 0.71 -9.81
CA TYR A 57 -19.82 -0.67 -9.83
C TYR A 57 -21.19 -0.80 -9.22
N ARG A 58 -21.95 -1.76 -9.73
CA ARG A 58 -23.28 -2.13 -9.25
C ARG A 58 -23.48 -3.63 -9.37
N PHE A 59 -24.45 -4.15 -8.65
CA PHE A 59 -24.80 -5.57 -8.69
C PHE A 59 -26.19 -5.80 -9.29
N GLU A 60 -26.30 -6.76 -10.20
CA GLU A 60 -27.58 -7.27 -10.73
C GLU A 60 -27.88 -8.63 -10.11
N GLY A 61 -29.16 -8.95 -9.92
CA GLY A 61 -29.59 -10.20 -9.26
C GLY A 61 -29.74 -10.09 -7.73
N ILE A 62 -29.70 -8.87 -7.17
CA ILE A 62 -29.98 -8.60 -5.75
C ILE A 62 -31.11 -7.58 -5.59
N ALA A 63 -31.90 -7.71 -4.51
CA ALA A 63 -33.06 -6.84 -4.26
C ALA A 63 -32.70 -5.36 -4.06
N ASN A 64 -31.58 -5.10 -3.38
CA ASN A 64 -31.16 -3.74 -2.98
C ASN A 64 -30.09 -3.16 -3.91
N SER A 65 -30.07 -3.52 -5.20
CA SER A 65 -29.03 -3.12 -6.16
C SER A 65 -28.77 -1.62 -6.22
N ARG A 66 -29.80 -0.79 -6.06
CA ARG A 66 -29.70 0.67 -6.11
C ARG A 66 -28.84 1.27 -4.98
N SER A 67 -28.85 0.66 -3.80
CA SER A 67 -28.08 1.13 -2.64
C SER A 67 -26.78 0.35 -2.42
N ARG A 68 -26.54 -0.70 -3.22
CA ARG A 68 -25.33 -1.53 -3.18
C ARG A 68 -24.50 -1.27 -4.42
N ARG A 69 -23.87 -0.11 -4.42
CA ARG A 69 -23.00 0.42 -5.48
C ARG A 69 -21.82 1.14 -4.85
N GLY A 70 -20.80 1.41 -5.65
CA GLY A 70 -19.65 2.17 -5.21
C GLY A 70 -18.85 2.70 -6.39
N SER A 71 -17.71 3.32 -6.11
CA SER A 71 -16.80 3.80 -7.14
C SER A 71 -15.35 3.68 -6.69
N PHE A 72 -14.43 3.67 -7.64
CA PHE A 72 -13.01 3.68 -7.36
C PHE A 72 -12.25 4.29 -8.54
N HIS A 73 -10.96 4.54 -8.34
CA HIS A 73 -10.08 5.03 -9.40
C HIS A 73 -8.89 4.09 -9.55
N THR A 74 -8.47 3.88 -10.79
CA THR A 74 -7.21 3.19 -11.07
C THR A 74 -6.07 4.20 -11.04
N PRO A 75 -4.93 3.87 -10.40
CA PRO A 75 -3.81 4.79 -10.30
C PRO A 75 -3.09 4.97 -11.65
N PRO A 76 -2.28 6.03 -11.80
CA PRO A 76 -1.36 6.16 -12.93
C PRO A 76 -0.36 5.01 -12.99
N SER A 77 0.03 4.61 -14.20
CA SER A 77 1.03 3.55 -14.40
C SER A 77 2.40 3.91 -13.81
N ALA A 78 2.70 5.21 -13.68
CA ALA A 78 3.92 5.74 -13.08
C ALA A 78 3.62 7.01 -12.27
N SER A 79 2.86 6.86 -11.16
CA SER A 79 2.51 8.02 -10.34
C SER A 79 3.73 8.61 -9.61
N ALA A 80 3.89 9.94 -9.72
CA ALA A 80 4.85 10.71 -8.94
C ALA A 80 4.27 11.17 -7.58
N ALA A 81 2.98 10.99 -7.35
CA ALA A 81 2.33 11.36 -6.10
C ALA A 81 1.26 10.36 -5.66
N LEU A 82 1.12 10.13 -4.36
CA LEU A 82 0.06 9.30 -3.80
C LEU A 82 -0.56 9.94 -2.56
N ASN A 83 -1.88 9.81 -2.45
CA ASN A 83 -2.68 10.31 -1.35
C ASN A 83 -3.29 9.15 -0.58
N PHE A 84 -3.09 9.15 0.73
CA PHE A 84 -3.58 8.09 1.62
C PHE A 84 -4.40 8.70 2.74
N LEU A 85 -5.40 7.96 3.21
CA LEU A 85 -5.92 8.12 4.56
C LEU A 85 -5.45 6.95 5.40
N ALA A 86 -5.06 7.19 6.64
CA ALA A 86 -4.82 6.13 7.61
C ALA A 86 -5.82 6.23 8.76
N VAL A 87 -6.40 5.10 9.13
CA VAL A 87 -7.50 4.99 10.10
C VAL A 87 -7.29 3.81 11.05
N SER A 88 -7.80 3.91 12.28
CA SER A 88 -7.72 2.83 13.28
C SER A 88 -8.93 2.85 14.20
N SER A 89 -9.21 1.69 14.82
CA SER A 89 -10.13 1.55 15.96
C SER A 89 -11.55 2.11 15.71
N ASN A 90 -12.26 1.47 14.76
CA ASN A 90 -13.66 1.73 14.47
C ASN A 90 -14.58 0.91 15.42
N PHE A 91 -14.99 1.49 16.55
CA PHE A 91 -15.83 0.88 17.58
C PHE A 91 -17.12 1.69 17.74
N PRO A 92 -18.07 1.57 16.79
CA PRO A 92 -19.26 2.42 16.75
C PRO A 92 -20.15 2.32 18.01
N GLU A 93 -20.14 1.18 18.69
CA GLU A 93 -20.87 0.99 19.96
C GLU A 93 -20.38 1.88 21.11
N GLN A 94 -19.19 2.46 20.98
CA GLN A 94 -18.61 3.34 22.01
C GLN A 94 -18.89 4.83 21.75
N MET A 95 -19.49 5.15 20.60
CA MET A 95 -19.88 6.51 20.27
C MET A 95 -21.09 6.95 21.09
N GLU A 96 -21.17 8.27 21.33
CA GLU A 96 -22.38 8.90 21.83
C GLU A 96 -23.43 8.95 20.71
N GLU A 97 -24.70 8.66 21.04
CA GLU A 97 -25.80 8.55 20.05
C GLU A 97 -26.04 9.84 19.24
N THR A 98 -25.61 10.99 19.76
CA THR A 98 -25.83 12.32 19.17
C THR A 98 -24.66 12.84 18.35
N SER A 99 -23.50 12.17 18.37
CA SER A 99 -22.26 12.70 17.79
C SER A 99 -21.99 12.11 16.41
N ASP A 100 -21.76 12.96 15.42
CA ASP A 100 -21.35 12.54 14.09
C ASP A 100 -19.90 12.04 14.12
N SER A 101 -19.64 10.84 13.60
CA SER A 101 -18.27 10.32 13.48
C SER A 101 -17.49 11.06 12.39
N LEU A 102 -16.16 11.05 12.51
CA LEU A 102 -15.24 11.46 11.44
C LEU A 102 -15.39 10.68 10.12
N TRP A 103 -16.11 9.54 10.12
CA TRP A 103 -16.51 8.87 8.87
C TRP A 103 -17.40 9.75 7.98
N THR A 104 -18.14 10.71 8.55
CA THR A 104 -18.95 11.66 7.78
C THR A 104 -18.06 12.52 6.88
N ALA A 105 -16.98 13.09 7.44
CA ALA A 105 -16.02 13.89 6.69
C ALA A 105 -15.30 13.07 5.60
N ILE A 106 -14.91 11.82 5.93
CA ILE A 106 -14.29 10.93 4.94
C ILE A 106 -15.28 10.60 3.82
N ARG A 107 -16.53 10.25 4.17
CA ARG A 107 -17.61 9.95 3.21
C ARG A 107 -17.78 11.11 2.23
N GLU A 108 -17.92 12.32 2.74
CA GLU A 108 -18.12 13.53 1.92
C GLU A 108 -16.98 13.74 0.94
N ARG A 109 -15.73 13.53 1.37
CA ARG A 109 -14.60 13.59 0.45
C ARG A 109 -14.60 12.47 -0.59
N VAL A 110 -14.88 11.22 -0.22
CA VAL A 110 -14.74 10.11 -1.19
C VAL A 110 -15.89 10.07 -2.20
N GLN A 111 -17.04 10.64 -1.85
CA GLN A 111 -18.15 10.84 -2.78
C GLN A 111 -17.81 11.87 -3.86
N VAL A 112 -16.93 12.83 -3.54
CA VAL A 112 -16.42 13.77 -4.53
C VAL A 112 -15.63 13.04 -5.60
N SER A 113 -15.96 13.36 -6.83
CA SER A 113 -15.31 12.78 -7.99
C SER A 113 -13.87 13.26 -8.10
N TRP A 114 -12.96 12.32 -8.38
CA TRP A 114 -11.52 12.59 -8.42
C TRP A 114 -11.02 13.32 -7.18
N CYS A 115 -11.56 12.96 -6.00
CA CYS A 115 -11.16 13.47 -4.69
C CYS A 115 -9.66 13.34 -4.39
N GLY A 116 -8.93 12.63 -5.26
CA GLY A 116 -7.50 12.47 -5.25
C GLY A 116 -7.03 11.36 -4.33
N LEU A 117 -7.93 10.75 -3.55
CA LEU A 117 -7.58 9.68 -2.62
C LEU A 117 -7.31 8.37 -3.35
N ASP A 118 -6.13 7.79 -3.15
CA ASP A 118 -5.74 6.52 -3.80
C ASP A 118 -6.19 5.31 -3.00
N MET A 119 -6.10 5.39 -1.66
CA MET A 119 -6.45 4.29 -0.76
C MET A 119 -6.63 4.74 0.69
N ILE A 120 -7.32 3.89 1.45
CA ILE A 120 -7.40 3.96 2.91
C ILE A 120 -6.60 2.79 3.50
N LEU A 121 -5.67 3.12 4.40
CA LEU A 121 -4.84 2.20 5.17
C LEU A 121 -5.47 2.01 6.55
N HIS A 122 -6.07 0.85 6.77
CA HIS A 122 -6.72 0.45 8.01
C HIS A 122 -5.69 -0.20 8.94
N LEU A 123 -5.21 0.53 9.94
CA LEU A 123 -4.10 0.14 10.81
C LEU A 123 -4.54 -0.72 12.02
N GLY A 124 -5.68 -1.40 11.91
CA GLY A 124 -6.23 -2.28 12.93
C GLY A 124 -7.51 -1.81 13.61
N GLY A 125 -8.27 -2.78 14.13
CA GLY A 125 -9.43 -2.56 14.98
C GLY A 125 -10.64 -2.09 14.20
N GLN A 126 -10.88 -2.66 13.02
CA GLN A 126 -11.95 -2.25 12.12
C GLN A 126 -13.29 -2.87 12.48
N VAL A 127 -13.25 -4.10 13.01
CA VAL A 127 -14.44 -4.79 13.51
C VAL A 127 -14.15 -5.33 14.91
N PRO A 128 -14.58 -4.63 15.97
CA PRO A 128 -14.34 -5.06 17.35
C PRO A 128 -15.06 -6.38 17.63
N MET A 129 -14.27 -7.45 17.77
CA MET A 129 -14.76 -8.83 17.89
C MET A 129 -14.92 -9.29 19.35
N HIS A 130 -14.43 -8.51 20.31
CA HIS A 130 -14.32 -8.91 21.73
C HIS A 130 -15.60 -9.50 22.30
N GLU A 131 -16.70 -8.73 22.31
CA GLU A 131 -17.97 -9.18 22.91
C GLU A 131 -18.53 -10.42 22.21
N ALA A 132 -18.54 -10.40 20.87
CA ALA A 132 -19.05 -11.51 20.06
C ALA A 132 -18.28 -12.81 20.29
N ALA A 133 -16.96 -12.72 20.38
CA ALA A 133 -16.11 -13.87 20.64
C ALA A 133 -16.25 -14.36 22.08
N PHE A 134 -16.43 -13.48 23.07
CA PHE A 134 -16.62 -13.87 24.47
C PHE A 134 -17.94 -14.62 24.67
N GLU A 135 -19.02 -14.10 24.09
CA GLU A 135 -20.32 -14.80 24.03
C GLU A 135 -20.19 -16.18 23.40
N CYS A 136 -19.48 -16.27 22.26
CA CYS A 136 -19.25 -17.55 21.58
C CYS A 136 -18.46 -18.52 22.46
N PHE A 137 -17.42 -18.03 23.15
CA PHE A 137 -16.59 -18.85 24.03
C PHE A 137 -17.40 -19.44 25.18
N GLU A 138 -18.12 -18.60 25.92
CA GLU A 138 -18.95 -19.04 27.05
C GLU A 138 -20.00 -20.05 26.61
N TRP A 139 -20.61 -19.79 25.45
CA TRP A 139 -21.58 -20.69 24.88
C TRP A 139 -21.00 -22.05 24.47
N VAL A 140 -19.90 -22.07 23.71
CA VAL A 140 -19.25 -23.32 23.27
C VAL A 140 -18.75 -24.11 24.48
N ARG A 141 -18.16 -23.42 25.46
CA ARG A 141 -17.72 -24.02 26.73
C ARG A 141 -18.88 -24.71 27.45
N ARG A 142 -20.03 -24.04 27.52
CA ARG A 142 -21.25 -24.59 28.13
C ARG A 142 -21.78 -25.82 27.39
N GLU A 143 -21.87 -25.75 26.06
CA GLU A 143 -22.35 -26.87 25.23
C GLU A 143 -21.44 -28.09 25.34
N LEU A 144 -20.12 -27.90 25.29
CA LEU A 144 -19.16 -28.99 25.47
C LEU A 144 -19.24 -29.60 26.88
N LYS A 145 -19.46 -28.78 27.92
CA LYS A 145 -19.58 -29.27 29.30
C LYS A 145 -20.85 -30.10 29.53
N TYR A 146 -21.98 -29.73 28.94
CA TYR A 146 -23.26 -30.40 29.19
C TYR A 146 -23.56 -31.52 28.19
N ARG A 147 -23.23 -31.32 26.91
CA ARG A 147 -23.54 -32.28 25.85
C ARG A 147 -22.34 -33.10 25.43
N GLY A 148 -21.11 -32.63 25.67
CA GLY A 148 -19.90 -33.34 25.26
C GLY A 148 -19.47 -34.45 26.22
N LYS A 149 -19.95 -34.48 27.46
CA LYS A 149 -19.52 -35.46 28.48
C LYS A 149 -19.89 -36.90 28.17
N ASP A 150 -21.04 -37.12 27.52
CA ASP A 150 -21.61 -38.45 27.29
C ASP A 150 -21.52 -38.90 25.82
N LEU A 151 -20.85 -38.13 24.96
CA LEU A 151 -20.77 -38.39 23.52
C LEU A 151 -19.50 -39.16 23.13
N LYS A 152 -19.62 -40.04 22.13
CA LYS A 152 -18.46 -40.67 21.49
C LYS A 152 -17.71 -39.67 20.61
N ASP A 153 -16.44 -39.91 20.31
CA ASP A 153 -15.59 -38.99 19.54
C ASP A 153 -16.20 -38.55 18.20
N ASN A 154 -16.82 -39.46 17.44
CA ASN A 154 -17.50 -39.14 16.18
C ASN A 154 -18.69 -38.18 16.37
N GLU A 155 -19.38 -38.26 17.51
CA GLU A 155 -20.52 -37.40 17.83
C GLU A 155 -20.05 -36.04 18.36
N ILE A 156 -18.93 -36.01 19.09
CA ILE A 156 -18.22 -34.78 19.47
C ILE A 156 -17.77 -34.02 18.23
N GLY A 157 -17.25 -34.72 17.21
CA GLY A 157 -16.90 -34.11 15.92
C GLY A 157 -18.09 -33.41 15.26
N LYS A 158 -19.26 -34.08 15.18
CA LYS A 158 -20.50 -33.49 14.64
C LYS A 158 -20.97 -32.29 15.46
N LEU A 159 -20.88 -32.36 16.80
CA LEU A 159 -21.21 -31.26 17.69
C LEU A 159 -20.29 -30.05 17.41
N LEU A 160 -18.98 -30.26 17.30
CA LEU A 160 -18.01 -29.21 16.99
C LEU A 160 -18.28 -28.57 15.62
N THR A 161 -18.61 -29.36 14.58
CA THR A 161 -19.01 -28.81 13.26
C THR A 161 -20.26 -27.93 13.37
N SER A 162 -21.27 -28.37 14.13
CA SER A 162 -22.48 -27.58 14.36
C SER A 162 -22.18 -26.29 15.14
N LEU A 163 -21.36 -26.36 16.19
CA LEU A 163 -20.97 -25.20 16.99
C LEU A 163 -20.16 -24.21 16.15
N ARG A 164 -19.20 -24.70 15.37
CA ARG A 164 -18.40 -23.91 14.41
C ARG A 164 -19.28 -23.06 13.50
N ARG A 165 -20.29 -23.66 12.88
CA ARG A 165 -21.24 -22.92 12.01
C ARG A 165 -21.94 -21.79 12.76
N LYS A 166 -22.37 -22.02 14.01
CA LYS A 166 -23.08 -20.99 14.75
C LYS A 166 -22.16 -19.89 15.30
N VAL A 167 -20.94 -20.25 15.73
CA VAL A 167 -19.89 -19.29 16.09
C VAL A 167 -19.60 -18.40 14.90
N ARG A 168 -19.36 -18.99 13.72
CA ARG A 168 -19.17 -18.25 12.47
C ARG A 168 -20.29 -17.24 12.21
N GLN A 169 -21.55 -17.66 12.31
CA GLN A 169 -22.70 -16.77 12.11
C GLN A 169 -22.72 -15.58 13.06
N ARG A 170 -22.41 -15.78 14.35
CA ARG A 170 -22.37 -14.72 15.35
C ARG A 170 -21.22 -13.73 15.13
N LEU A 171 -20.05 -14.22 14.70
CA LEU A 171 -18.90 -13.38 14.36
C LEU A 171 -19.16 -12.60 13.06
N GLN A 172 -19.75 -13.22 12.03
CA GLN A 172 -20.18 -12.54 10.80
C GLN A 172 -21.21 -11.44 11.07
N GLN A 173 -22.13 -11.66 12.01
CA GLN A 173 -23.09 -10.62 12.41
C GLN A 173 -22.37 -9.36 12.85
N ARG A 174 -21.19 -9.46 13.47
CA ARG A 174 -20.41 -8.29 13.88
C ARG A 174 -19.91 -7.49 12.69
N TYR A 175 -19.37 -8.15 11.66
CA TYR A 175 -19.01 -7.51 10.39
C TYR A 175 -20.22 -6.85 9.74
N ARG A 176 -21.35 -7.57 9.66
CA ARG A 176 -22.60 -7.03 9.09
C ARG A 176 -23.06 -5.78 9.81
N LEU A 177 -22.92 -5.70 11.14
CA LEU A 177 -23.28 -4.51 11.90
C LEU A 177 -22.31 -3.36 11.62
N CYS A 178 -21.00 -3.57 11.80
CA CYS A 178 -20.00 -2.51 11.69
C CYS A 178 -19.86 -1.96 10.26
N TRP A 179 -19.84 -2.82 9.24
CA TRP A 179 -19.64 -2.40 7.84
C TRP A 179 -20.92 -1.90 7.15
N ASN A 180 -22.10 -2.11 7.72
CA ASN A 180 -23.35 -1.55 7.17
C ASN A 180 -23.76 -0.21 7.81
N ILE A 181 -22.99 0.31 8.76
CA ILE A 181 -23.18 1.69 9.23
C ILE A 181 -23.07 2.62 8.03
N PRO A 182 -24.04 3.53 7.78
CA PRO A 182 -24.11 4.27 6.52
C PRO A 182 -22.79 4.91 6.08
N ASN A 183 -22.18 5.75 6.93
CA ASN A 183 -20.95 6.47 6.57
C ASN A 183 -19.74 5.54 6.37
N VAL A 184 -19.66 4.45 7.15
CA VAL A 184 -18.61 3.42 6.98
C VAL A 184 -18.81 2.70 5.65
N ARG A 185 -20.04 2.22 5.38
CA ARG A 185 -20.38 1.49 4.17
C ARG A 185 -20.09 2.32 2.92
N GLU A 186 -20.58 3.55 2.88
CA GLU A 186 -20.37 4.44 1.74
C GLU A 186 -18.87 4.71 1.57
N THR A 187 -18.13 4.94 2.65
CA THR A 187 -16.67 5.15 2.56
C THR A 187 -15.94 3.93 1.98
N LEU A 188 -16.22 2.74 2.50
CA LEU A 188 -15.62 1.49 2.02
C LEU A 188 -16.00 1.21 0.56
N ALA A 189 -17.23 1.55 0.15
CA ALA A 189 -17.70 1.34 -1.22
C ALA A 189 -17.03 2.27 -2.24
N HIS A 190 -16.54 3.43 -1.81
CA HIS A 190 -15.98 4.48 -2.67
C HIS A 190 -14.44 4.58 -2.64
N THR A 191 -13.75 3.60 -2.04
CA THR A 191 -12.29 3.64 -1.83
C THR A 191 -11.61 2.29 -2.02
N SER A 192 -10.30 2.33 -2.29
CA SER A 192 -9.43 1.15 -2.23
C SER A 192 -8.98 0.94 -0.78
N ASN A 193 -9.38 -0.16 -0.16
CA ASN A 193 -9.17 -0.41 1.27
C ASN A 193 -8.09 -1.47 1.50
N TRP A 194 -7.09 -1.14 2.32
CA TRP A 194 -6.02 -2.06 2.74
C TRP A 194 -6.08 -2.24 4.24
N PHE A 195 -6.10 -3.49 4.70
CA PHE A 195 -6.31 -3.82 6.10
C PHE A 195 -5.07 -4.43 6.76
N LEU A 196 -4.83 -4.01 7.99
CA LEU A 196 -3.88 -4.63 8.89
C LEU A 196 -4.68 -5.29 10.00
N ARG A 197 -4.53 -6.61 10.15
CA ARG A 197 -5.25 -7.34 11.19
C ARG A 197 -4.69 -6.97 12.56
N SER A 198 -5.57 -6.55 13.45
CA SER A 198 -5.23 -6.30 14.86
C SER A 198 -5.72 -7.39 15.79
N GLN A 199 -5.33 -7.29 17.07
CA GLN A 199 -5.92 -8.13 18.11
C GLN A 199 -7.42 -7.87 18.30
N ALA A 200 -7.88 -6.63 18.09
CA ALA A 200 -9.28 -6.25 18.24
C ALA A 200 -10.19 -6.89 17.18
N ASP A 201 -9.65 -7.20 16.00
CA ASP A 201 -10.38 -7.84 14.89
C ASP A 201 -10.62 -9.35 15.10
N VAL A 202 -9.87 -9.99 16.01
CA VAL A 202 -9.96 -11.43 16.27
C VAL A 202 -10.61 -11.71 17.62
N ALA A 203 -10.00 -11.27 18.73
CA ALA A 203 -10.53 -11.33 20.09
C ALA A 203 -9.43 -11.01 21.12
N PRO A 204 -9.55 -9.92 21.89
CA PRO A 204 -8.57 -9.57 22.92
C PRO A 204 -8.51 -10.48 24.15
N PHE A 205 -9.61 -11.08 24.62
CA PHE A 205 -9.67 -11.76 25.94
C PHE A 205 -9.10 -13.21 25.95
N PHE A 206 -8.76 -13.79 24.80
CA PHE A 206 -8.04 -15.08 24.76
C PHE A 206 -6.55 -14.92 25.19
N ARG A 207 -6.26 -13.99 26.10
CA ARG A 207 -4.94 -13.67 26.65
C ARG A 207 -4.51 -14.66 27.74
N ASN A 208 -5.46 -15.33 28.41
CA ASN A 208 -5.14 -16.29 29.46
C ASN A 208 -4.61 -17.58 28.83
N HIS A 209 -3.34 -17.90 29.11
CA HIS A 209 -2.65 -19.06 28.54
C HIS A 209 -3.42 -20.35 28.84
N GLU A 210 -3.99 -20.49 30.04
CA GLU A 210 -4.79 -21.64 30.44
C GLU A 210 -6.11 -21.76 29.65
N THR A 211 -6.79 -20.66 29.32
CA THR A 211 -8.07 -20.72 28.58
C THR A 211 -7.86 -21.02 27.10
N LEU A 212 -6.71 -20.65 26.52
CA LEU A 212 -6.30 -20.96 25.14
C LEU A 212 -6.18 -22.46 24.84
N TYR A 213 -5.92 -23.29 25.86
CA TYR A 213 -5.84 -24.75 25.68
C TYR A 213 -7.21 -25.44 25.65
N THR A 214 -8.31 -24.73 25.91
CA THR A 214 -9.64 -25.33 25.83
C THR A 214 -10.09 -25.48 24.38
N LYS A 215 -10.74 -26.61 24.05
CA LYS A 215 -11.35 -26.83 22.72
C LYS A 215 -12.32 -25.69 22.33
N ALA A 216 -12.97 -25.07 23.32
CA ALA A 216 -13.86 -23.93 23.09
C ALA A 216 -13.11 -22.69 22.60
N ALA A 217 -12.03 -22.31 23.27
CA ALA A 217 -11.21 -21.16 22.88
C ALA A 217 -10.55 -21.39 21.51
N GLN A 218 -10.00 -22.58 21.27
CA GLN A 218 -9.40 -22.95 19.98
C GLN A 218 -10.39 -22.82 18.82
N LEU A 219 -11.62 -23.31 18.99
CA LEU A 219 -12.67 -23.22 17.97
C LEU A 219 -13.03 -21.77 17.67
N VAL A 220 -13.28 -20.94 18.70
CA VAL A 220 -13.66 -19.54 18.50
C VAL A 220 -12.52 -18.74 17.89
N LEU A 221 -11.28 -18.94 18.33
CA LEU A 221 -10.11 -18.27 17.80
C LEU A 221 -9.84 -18.64 16.34
N ALA A 222 -9.97 -19.92 15.99
CA ALA A 222 -9.83 -20.39 14.61
C ALA A 222 -10.87 -19.73 13.69
N GLU A 223 -12.14 -19.69 14.12
CA GLU A 223 -13.20 -19.05 13.36
C GLU A 223 -13.04 -17.54 13.24
N ALA A 224 -12.62 -16.85 14.31
CA ALA A 224 -12.37 -15.42 14.26
C ALA A 224 -11.25 -15.06 13.27
N LYS A 225 -10.16 -15.85 13.25
CA LYS A 225 -9.08 -15.70 12.25
C LYS A 225 -9.59 -15.91 10.83
N GLN A 226 -10.40 -16.94 10.61
CA GLN A 226 -10.98 -17.23 9.30
C GLN A 226 -11.91 -16.10 8.84
N ILE A 227 -12.73 -15.55 9.73
CA ILE A 227 -13.62 -14.43 9.42
C ILE A 227 -12.83 -13.18 9.01
N VAL A 228 -11.71 -12.87 9.66
CA VAL A 228 -10.84 -11.77 9.19
C VAL A 228 -10.31 -12.06 7.78
N ALA A 229 -9.94 -13.31 7.49
CA ALA A 229 -9.47 -13.66 6.15
C ALA A 229 -10.56 -13.52 5.08
N ASP A 230 -11.76 -14.01 5.38
CA ASP A 230 -12.92 -14.02 4.49
C ASP A 230 -13.38 -12.58 4.12
N TYR A 231 -13.29 -11.62 5.05
CA TYR A 231 -13.77 -10.24 4.84
C TYR A 231 -12.66 -9.23 4.52
N GLN A 232 -11.56 -9.22 5.28
CA GLN A 232 -10.53 -8.19 5.15
C GLN A 232 -9.42 -8.63 4.18
N LEU A 233 -8.89 -9.84 4.34
CA LEU A 233 -7.72 -10.31 3.58
C LEU A 233 -8.08 -10.73 2.15
N SER A 234 -9.30 -11.20 1.93
CA SER A 234 -9.82 -11.53 0.59
C SER A 234 -9.87 -10.32 -0.37
N LEU A 235 -9.90 -9.09 0.17
CA LEU A 235 -9.82 -7.84 -0.58
C LEU A 235 -8.38 -7.42 -0.92
N MET A 236 -7.36 -8.12 -0.42
CA MET A 236 -5.97 -7.84 -0.72
C MET A 236 -5.46 -8.84 -1.76
N LEU A 237 -5.33 -8.40 -3.01
CA LEU A 237 -4.80 -9.25 -4.08
C LEU A 237 -3.38 -9.72 -3.71
N PRO A 238 -3.07 -11.02 -3.79
CA PRO A 238 -1.72 -11.52 -3.52
C PRO A 238 -0.71 -10.97 -4.53
N ASP A 239 0.51 -10.68 -4.05
CA ASP A 239 1.61 -10.19 -4.90
C ASP A 239 2.04 -11.29 -5.88
N VAL A 240 1.79 -11.07 -7.18
CA VAL A 240 2.15 -11.98 -8.28
C VAL A 240 3.66 -12.31 -8.28
N SER A 241 4.51 -11.46 -7.71
CA SER A 241 5.96 -11.66 -7.61
C SER A 241 6.40 -12.66 -6.51
N THR A 242 5.46 -13.22 -5.76
CA THR A 242 5.71 -14.27 -4.75
C THR A 242 5.28 -15.67 -5.20
N MET A 243 4.68 -15.81 -6.39
CA MET A 243 4.40 -17.11 -7.00
C MET A 243 5.70 -17.73 -7.54
N PRO A 244 6.02 -19.01 -7.25
CA PRO A 244 7.12 -19.69 -7.93
C PRO A 244 6.85 -19.69 -9.44
N GLU A 245 7.87 -19.39 -10.25
CA GLU A 245 7.80 -19.46 -11.71
C GLU A 245 7.24 -20.83 -12.12
N ALA A 246 5.97 -20.87 -12.54
CA ALA A 246 5.43 -22.03 -13.21
C ALA A 246 6.14 -22.13 -14.57
N THR A 247 6.73 -23.30 -14.84
CA THR A 247 7.27 -23.66 -16.14
C THR A 247 6.27 -23.32 -17.25
N PRO A 248 6.72 -22.68 -18.35
CA PRO A 248 5.83 -22.23 -19.41
C PRO A 248 5.33 -23.44 -20.19
N GLU A 249 4.18 -23.99 -19.82
CA GLU A 249 3.41 -24.82 -20.75
C GLU A 249 2.78 -23.90 -21.81
N LEU A 250 2.96 -24.32 -23.06
CA LEU A 250 2.58 -23.59 -24.27
C LEU A 250 1.15 -23.05 -24.21
N LEU A 251 1.02 -21.74 -24.01
CA LEU A 251 -0.20 -21.01 -24.36
C LEU A 251 -0.21 -20.81 -25.88
N THR A 252 -1.11 -21.53 -26.55
CA THR A 252 -1.48 -21.24 -27.95
C THR A 252 -2.02 -19.81 -28.08
N PRO A 253 -1.75 -19.10 -29.19
CA PRO A 253 -2.22 -17.72 -29.37
C PRO A 253 -3.75 -17.65 -29.37
N ARG A 254 -4.33 -16.87 -28.46
CA ARG A 254 -5.77 -16.54 -28.51
C ARG A 254 -6.01 -15.58 -29.67
N ALA A 255 -6.97 -15.93 -30.53
CA ALA A 255 -7.45 -15.09 -31.63
C ALA A 255 -8.01 -13.76 -31.11
N GLU A 256 -7.68 -12.67 -31.79
CA GLU A 256 -8.23 -11.33 -31.57
C GLU A 256 -9.75 -11.34 -31.83
N ILE A 257 -10.55 -10.85 -30.87
CA ILE A 257 -12.00 -10.69 -31.01
C ILE A 257 -12.29 -9.19 -31.25
N PRO A 258 -13.21 -8.81 -32.16
CA PRO A 258 -13.50 -7.42 -32.51
C PRO A 258 -14.12 -6.58 -31.36
N PRO A 259 -13.98 -5.24 -31.40
CA PRO A 259 -14.21 -4.35 -30.25
C PRO A 259 -15.68 -4.04 -29.87
N ASP A 260 -16.69 -4.50 -30.63
CA ASP A 260 -18.09 -4.06 -30.45
C ASP A 260 -19.04 -5.05 -29.73
N GLN A 261 -18.53 -5.91 -28.83
CA GLN A 261 -19.40 -6.79 -28.03
C GLN A 261 -19.13 -6.67 -26.52
N PRO A 262 -20.18 -6.67 -25.67
CA PRO A 262 -20.03 -6.68 -24.22
C PRO A 262 -19.23 -7.92 -23.79
N GLN A 263 -18.10 -7.71 -23.13
CA GLN A 263 -17.25 -8.80 -22.65
C GLN A 263 -17.93 -9.51 -21.48
N VAL A 264 -18.60 -10.62 -21.77
CA VAL A 264 -19.12 -11.53 -20.73
C VAL A 264 -18.03 -12.55 -20.42
N ILE A 265 -17.35 -12.36 -19.28
CA ILE A 265 -16.38 -13.35 -18.79
C ILE A 265 -17.14 -14.32 -17.88
N VAL A 266 -17.45 -15.51 -18.40
CA VAL A 266 -17.93 -16.63 -17.59
C VAL A 266 -16.70 -17.41 -17.12
N ARG A 267 -16.42 -17.41 -15.81
CA ARG A 267 -15.44 -18.32 -15.21
C ARG A 267 -16.17 -19.53 -14.65
N ASP A 268 -15.82 -20.71 -15.13
CA ASP A 268 -16.29 -21.99 -14.61
C ASP A 268 -15.34 -22.45 -13.49
N GLU A 269 -15.85 -22.69 -12.28
CA GLU A 269 -15.06 -22.89 -11.05
C GLU A 269 -14.59 -24.35 -10.83
N SER A 270 -14.69 -25.23 -11.83
CA SER A 270 -14.32 -26.64 -11.69
C SER A 270 -12.82 -26.89 -11.45
N GLU A 271 -11.93 -25.94 -11.75
CA GLU A 271 -10.47 -26.14 -11.64
C GLU A 271 -9.83 -25.72 -10.30
N ARG A 272 -10.48 -24.85 -9.50
CA ARG A 272 -9.93 -24.48 -8.16
C ARG A 272 -10.17 -25.54 -7.10
N TYR A 273 -11.28 -26.28 -7.20
CA TYR A 273 -11.61 -27.34 -6.24
C TYR A 273 -10.84 -28.66 -6.50
N ALA A 274 -10.38 -28.91 -7.73
CA ALA A 274 -9.66 -30.13 -8.07
C ALA A 274 -8.22 -30.20 -7.51
N ARG A 275 -7.58 -29.06 -7.24
CA ARG A 275 -6.20 -29.04 -6.68
C ARG A 275 -6.12 -29.38 -5.19
N ILE A 276 -7.25 -29.41 -4.48
CA ILE A 276 -7.31 -29.73 -3.03
C ILE A 276 -7.61 -31.21 -2.80
N SER A 277 -8.12 -31.94 -3.80
CA SER A 277 -8.58 -33.32 -3.65
C SER A 277 -7.62 -34.42 -4.14
N ASP A 278 -6.57 -34.09 -4.90
CA ASP A 278 -5.67 -35.10 -5.50
C ASP A 278 -4.22 -34.98 -4.99
N ILE A 279 -3.96 -35.55 -3.81
CA ILE A 279 -2.63 -36.06 -3.46
C ILE A 279 -2.78 -37.56 -3.18
N LYS A 280 -2.36 -38.37 -4.15
CA LYS A 280 -2.29 -39.82 -4.06
C LYS A 280 -1.33 -40.23 -2.94
N VAL A 281 -1.82 -41.07 -2.05
CA VAL A 281 -1.06 -41.82 -1.05
C VAL A 281 -0.02 -42.69 -1.78
N LEU A 282 1.26 -42.35 -1.62
CA LEU A 282 2.36 -43.19 -2.08
C LEU A 282 2.70 -44.18 -0.95
N GLU A 283 2.25 -45.42 -1.08
CA GLU A 283 2.64 -46.52 -0.20
C GLU A 283 4.17 -46.70 -0.25
N SER A 284 4.80 -46.78 0.94
CA SER A 284 6.21 -47.13 1.10
C SER A 284 6.33 -48.51 1.79
N PRO A 285 7.35 -49.31 1.45
CA PRO A 285 7.31 -50.76 1.59
C PRO A 285 7.71 -51.27 2.99
N LYS A 286 7.17 -52.46 3.30
CA LYS A 286 7.45 -53.33 4.45
C LYS A 286 8.95 -53.54 4.69
N GLY A 287 9.36 -53.50 5.97
CA GLY A 287 10.71 -53.87 6.41
C GLY A 287 10.79 -54.31 7.89
N LYS A 288 10.62 -55.62 8.10
CA LYS A 288 11.21 -56.52 9.12
C LYS A 288 11.03 -56.25 10.64
N GLN A 289 10.27 -57.17 11.23
CA GLN A 289 10.33 -57.63 12.63
C GLN A 289 11.74 -58.01 13.07
N LEU A 290 12.04 -57.77 14.35
CA LEU A 290 12.87 -58.65 15.19
C LEU A 290 12.39 -58.53 16.66
N ASN A 291 12.11 -59.69 17.25
CA ASN A 291 11.64 -59.93 18.61
C ASN A 291 12.71 -59.69 19.68
N GLY A 292 12.28 -59.46 20.93
CA GLY A 292 12.97 -60.06 22.08
C GLY A 292 12.83 -59.37 23.44
N ASN A 293 12.00 -59.98 24.28
CA ASN A 293 12.10 -60.16 25.74
C ASN A 293 11.57 -59.12 26.73
N GLU A 294 10.66 -59.66 27.54
CA GLU A 294 10.09 -59.23 28.82
C GLU A 294 11.17 -59.14 29.91
N ASP A 295 11.07 -58.16 30.82
CA ASP A 295 10.99 -58.45 32.26
C ASP A 295 10.48 -57.26 33.08
N SER A 296 9.98 -57.63 34.25
CA SER A 296 9.14 -56.95 35.24
C SER A 296 9.81 -55.91 36.15
N GLY A 297 9.01 -54.98 36.72
CA GLY A 297 9.41 -54.20 37.91
C GLY A 297 8.70 -52.85 38.09
N ALA A 298 7.82 -52.75 39.08
CA ALA A 298 7.06 -51.55 39.45
C ALA A 298 7.91 -50.50 40.20
N ASN A 299 7.76 -49.19 39.87
CA ASN A 299 7.43 -48.12 40.84
C ASN A 299 7.37 -46.71 40.23
N ASN A 300 6.33 -45.98 40.63
CA ASN A 300 6.08 -44.51 40.67
C ASN A 300 7.15 -43.54 40.12
N GLN A 301 6.76 -42.69 39.16
CA GLN A 301 7.04 -41.24 39.13
C GLN A 301 6.37 -40.51 37.94
N GLY A 302 5.55 -39.48 38.23
CA GLY A 302 5.27 -38.30 37.38
C GLY A 302 4.41 -38.46 36.12
N PRO A 303 3.39 -37.59 35.86
CA PRO A 303 2.75 -37.54 34.55
C PRO A 303 3.66 -36.78 33.58
N THR A 304 4.50 -37.50 32.85
CA THR A 304 5.22 -36.99 31.68
C THR A 304 4.40 -37.21 30.42
N ASP A 305 4.47 -36.19 29.56
CA ASP A 305 4.20 -36.21 28.12
C ASP A 305 2.73 -36.35 27.70
N GLY A 306 2.07 -35.19 27.63
CA GLY A 306 0.86 -35.03 26.82
C GLY A 306 1.18 -35.32 25.36
N GLU A 307 0.50 -36.32 24.84
CA GLU A 307 0.49 -36.70 23.43
C GLU A 307 0.31 -35.46 22.54
N SER A 308 1.28 -35.24 21.66
CA SER A 308 1.22 -34.28 20.58
C SER A 308 0.12 -34.70 19.60
N VAL A 309 -1.07 -34.14 19.80
CA VAL A 309 -2.14 -34.20 18.81
C VAL A 309 -1.68 -33.43 17.58
N GLU A 310 -1.61 -34.14 16.45
CA GLU A 310 -1.28 -33.62 15.13
C GLU A 310 -2.11 -32.37 14.81
N ASP A 311 -1.44 -31.22 14.71
CA ASP A 311 -1.97 -29.98 14.14
C ASP A 311 -2.29 -30.23 12.66
N SER A 312 -3.50 -30.72 12.37
CA SER A 312 -3.98 -30.89 11.01
C SER A 312 -4.20 -29.52 10.36
N VAL A 313 -3.29 -29.13 9.46
CA VAL A 313 -3.47 -28.29 8.25
C VAL A 313 -4.59 -27.24 8.34
N ASN A 314 -4.39 -26.20 9.16
CA ASN A 314 -4.99 -24.89 8.91
C ASN A 314 -3.84 -23.99 8.44
N GLU A 315 -3.76 -23.72 7.14
CA GLU A 315 -2.73 -22.85 6.56
C GLU A 315 -2.67 -21.53 7.33
N ARG A 316 -1.46 -21.15 7.77
CA ARG A 316 -1.24 -19.91 8.52
C ARG A 316 -1.45 -18.72 7.57
N ILE A 317 -2.48 -17.92 7.85
CA ILE A 317 -2.82 -16.75 7.04
C ILE A 317 -1.97 -15.57 7.51
N ASP A 318 -0.84 -15.34 6.83
CA ASP A 318 0.09 -14.22 7.02
C ASP A 318 -0.46 -12.96 6.33
N THR A 319 -0.57 -11.84 7.04
CA THR A 319 -1.09 -10.58 6.46
C THR A 319 0.02 -9.66 5.97
N ALA A 320 1.27 -10.10 6.01
CA ALA A 320 2.38 -9.27 5.57
C ALA A 320 2.45 -9.18 4.04
N GLN A 321 2.52 -7.95 3.54
CA GLN A 321 2.49 -7.70 2.11
C GLN A 321 3.28 -6.44 1.74
N PHE A 322 3.95 -6.49 0.59
CA PHE A 322 4.56 -5.32 -0.02
C PHE A 322 3.78 -4.87 -1.25
N ILE A 323 3.46 -3.58 -1.29
CA ILE A 323 2.70 -2.93 -2.36
C ILE A 323 3.62 -1.88 -2.96
N GLN A 324 3.71 -1.84 -4.28
CA GLN A 324 4.50 -0.83 -4.98
C GLN A 324 3.64 -0.14 -6.03
N THR A 325 3.48 1.17 -5.85
CA THR A 325 2.78 2.03 -6.81
C THR A 325 3.77 3.09 -7.29
N GLY A 326 4.29 2.91 -8.50
CA GLY A 326 5.38 3.71 -9.04
C GLY A 326 6.64 3.64 -8.18
N GLU A 327 7.05 4.79 -7.65
CA GLU A 327 8.26 4.98 -6.84
C GLU A 327 7.94 5.03 -5.32
N VAL A 328 6.69 4.76 -4.93
CA VAL A 328 6.27 4.61 -3.52
C VAL A 328 6.09 3.13 -3.19
N GLY A 329 6.72 2.69 -2.11
CA GLY A 329 6.57 1.34 -1.56
C GLY A 329 5.85 1.37 -0.22
N ILE A 330 4.83 0.56 -0.06
CA ILE A 330 4.07 0.39 1.19
C ILE A 330 4.29 -1.04 1.68
N PHE A 331 4.69 -1.20 2.94
CA PHE A 331 4.86 -2.51 3.57
C PHE A 331 3.88 -2.65 4.72
N MET A 332 2.95 -3.60 4.59
CA MET A 332 1.99 -3.98 5.61
C MET A 332 2.63 -5.03 6.53
N CYS A 333 2.82 -4.69 7.80
CA CYS A 333 3.53 -5.51 8.79
C CYS A 333 2.56 -6.31 9.66
N ASP A 334 2.67 -7.65 9.68
CA ASP A 334 1.82 -8.49 10.53
C ASP A 334 2.53 -8.83 11.84
N MET A 335 2.13 -8.13 12.89
CA MET A 335 2.66 -8.27 14.26
C MET A 335 1.98 -9.41 15.05
N ARG A 336 1.04 -10.14 14.45
CA ARG A 336 0.15 -11.09 15.14
C ARG A 336 0.36 -12.55 14.73
N SER A 337 0.92 -12.80 13.54
CA SER A 337 1.18 -14.16 13.04
C SER A 337 2.50 -14.78 13.50
N THR A 338 3.39 -14.03 14.18
CA THR A 338 4.72 -14.52 14.57
C THR A 338 4.63 -15.66 15.59
N PRO A 339 5.12 -16.87 15.25
CA PRO A 339 5.17 -18.01 16.16
C PRO A 339 6.06 -17.73 17.38
N ARG A 340 5.82 -18.41 18.49
CA ARG A 340 6.62 -18.23 19.72
C ARG A 340 8.01 -18.87 19.63
N ASP A 341 8.10 -19.94 18.85
CA ASP A 341 9.27 -20.77 18.58
C ASP A 341 10.03 -20.35 17.33
N ASP A 342 9.64 -19.24 16.69
CA ASP A 342 10.30 -18.76 15.48
C ASP A 342 11.73 -18.31 15.75
N VAL A 343 12.67 -18.81 14.93
CA VAL A 343 14.09 -18.49 15.05
C VAL A 343 14.39 -17.26 14.20
N VAL A 344 14.41 -16.10 14.85
CA VAL A 344 14.67 -14.82 14.19
C VAL A 344 16.15 -14.46 14.32
N THR A 345 16.78 -14.17 13.19
CA THR A 345 18.19 -13.73 13.07
C THR A 345 18.33 -12.36 12.44
N CYS A 346 17.22 -11.79 11.94
CA CYS A 346 17.18 -10.56 11.15
C CYS A 346 18.15 -10.61 9.97
N ASN A 347 18.08 -11.67 9.16
CA ASN A 347 19.03 -11.96 8.08
C ASN A 347 20.49 -12.04 8.58
N ASN A 348 20.71 -12.83 9.63
CA ASN A 348 22.01 -12.99 10.31
C ASN A 348 22.64 -11.68 10.83
N ARG A 349 21.84 -10.64 11.08
CA ARG A 349 22.32 -9.37 11.67
C ARG A 349 22.31 -9.40 13.19
N LEU A 350 21.56 -10.31 13.80
CA LEU A 350 21.59 -10.52 15.24
C LEU A 350 22.87 -11.28 15.61
N ILE A 351 23.78 -10.59 16.28
CA ILE A 351 25.05 -11.17 16.76
C ILE A 351 24.83 -12.15 17.91
N THR A 352 23.78 -11.93 18.68
CA THR A 352 23.32 -12.79 19.77
C THR A 352 21.85 -13.10 19.53
N PRO A 353 21.44 -14.37 19.71
CA PRO A 353 20.06 -14.78 19.50
C PRO A 353 19.12 -14.04 20.47
N LEU A 354 17.85 -13.95 20.09
CA LEU A 354 16.82 -13.42 20.99
C LEU A 354 16.76 -14.27 22.27
N THR A 355 16.63 -13.60 23.41
CA THR A 355 16.47 -14.28 24.69
C THR A 355 15.06 -14.86 24.82
N GLN A 356 14.84 -15.84 25.73
CA GLN A 356 13.50 -16.38 26.01
C GLN A 356 12.48 -15.32 26.46
N GLN A 357 12.94 -14.19 26.97
CA GLN A 357 12.10 -13.05 27.40
C GLN A 357 11.82 -12.05 26.26
N GLU A 358 12.67 -12.02 25.21
CA GLU A 358 12.52 -11.17 24.03
C GLU A 358 11.74 -11.91 22.96
N ARG A 359 10.41 -11.79 22.99
CA ARG A 359 9.57 -12.34 21.93
C ARG A 359 9.75 -11.54 20.64
N ALA A 360 10.00 -12.23 19.52
CA ALA A 360 10.03 -11.58 18.21
C ALA A 360 8.67 -10.96 17.85
N VAL A 361 8.70 -9.74 17.32
CA VAL A 361 7.49 -9.02 16.87
C VAL A 361 7.08 -9.49 15.49
N ILE A 362 8.03 -9.60 14.57
CA ILE A 362 7.83 -10.16 13.23
C ILE A 362 8.70 -11.39 12.99
N SER A 363 8.21 -12.28 12.14
CA SER A 363 8.92 -13.49 11.73
C SER A 363 10.16 -13.22 10.89
N GLU A 364 11.06 -14.20 10.82
CA GLU A 364 12.24 -14.13 9.93
C GLU A 364 11.81 -14.05 8.45
N LYS A 365 10.74 -14.75 8.08
CA LYS A 365 10.16 -14.70 6.72
C LYS A 365 9.74 -13.27 6.36
N GLN A 366 9.00 -12.59 7.24
CA GLN A 366 8.61 -11.19 7.04
C GLN A 366 9.81 -10.25 7.01
N TRP A 367 10.80 -10.48 7.87
CA TRP A 367 12.04 -9.70 7.86
C TRP A 367 12.72 -9.74 6.49
N MET A 368 12.82 -10.92 5.89
CA MET A 368 13.41 -11.10 4.56
C MET A 368 12.59 -10.41 3.47
N GLN A 369 11.26 -10.43 3.57
CA GLN A 369 10.37 -9.69 2.65
C GLN A 369 10.58 -8.17 2.77
N LEU A 370 10.69 -7.64 3.99
CA LEU A 370 10.96 -6.22 4.25
C LEU A 370 12.31 -5.80 3.65
N GLU A 371 13.37 -6.57 3.87
CA GLU A 371 14.67 -6.29 3.26
C GLU A 371 14.63 -6.36 1.73
N LYS A 372 13.88 -7.33 1.15
CA LYS A 372 13.68 -7.44 -0.30
C LYS A 372 12.98 -6.21 -0.85
N ALA A 373 11.94 -5.72 -0.18
CA ALA A 373 11.24 -4.50 -0.54
C ALA A 373 12.16 -3.27 -0.53
N LEU A 374 12.95 -3.09 0.53
CA LEU A 374 13.90 -1.97 0.67
C LEU A 374 15.07 -2.04 -0.34
N LYS A 375 15.40 -3.21 -0.88
CA LYS A 375 16.42 -3.37 -1.94
C LYS A 375 15.95 -2.87 -3.31
N LYS A 376 14.64 -2.65 -3.53
CA LYS A 376 14.13 -2.12 -4.79
C LYS A 376 14.66 -0.71 -5.03
N LYS A 377 15.45 -0.53 -6.11
CA LYS A 377 16.12 0.74 -6.41
C LYS A 377 15.16 1.86 -6.79
N ALA A 378 14.03 1.52 -7.39
CA ALA A 378 13.01 2.47 -7.84
C ALA A 378 12.24 3.16 -6.71
N VAL A 379 12.28 2.62 -5.48
CA VAL A 379 11.51 3.17 -4.37
C VAL A 379 12.22 4.40 -3.79
N MET A 380 11.52 5.53 -3.76
CA MET A 380 11.93 6.82 -3.19
C MET A 380 11.21 7.13 -1.88
N VAL A 381 9.93 6.76 -1.76
CA VAL A 381 9.15 6.85 -0.52
C VAL A 381 8.88 5.45 0.01
N PHE A 382 9.16 5.20 1.28
CA PHE A 382 8.81 3.95 1.94
C PHE A 382 7.83 4.20 3.09
N VAL A 383 6.65 3.59 3.03
CA VAL A 383 5.62 3.65 4.07
C VAL A 383 5.58 2.30 4.78
N LEU A 384 5.89 2.29 6.07
CA LEU A 384 5.83 1.08 6.89
C LEU A 384 4.57 1.13 7.75
N CYS A 385 3.58 0.28 7.46
CA CYS A 385 2.33 0.19 8.20
C CYS A 385 2.41 -0.94 9.23
N MET A 386 2.01 -0.67 10.46
CA MET A 386 2.00 -1.65 11.55
C MET A 386 0.84 -1.38 12.50
N GLU A 387 0.47 -2.36 13.34
CA GLU A 387 -0.61 -2.18 14.30
C GLU A 387 -0.20 -1.25 15.45
N LEU A 388 0.96 -1.50 16.07
CA LEU A 388 1.43 -0.75 17.23
C LEU A 388 2.65 0.10 16.84
N PRO A 389 2.80 1.31 17.41
CA PRO A 389 3.97 2.15 17.15
C PRO A 389 5.29 1.48 17.53
N LEU A 390 6.36 1.93 16.89
CA LEU A 390 7.72 1.46 17.15
C LEU A 390 8.14 1.74 18.60
N ILE A 391 7.82 2.93 19.10
CA ILE A 391 8.27 3.41 20.41
C ILE A 391 7.15 4.19 21.07
N LEU A 392 6.94 3.91 22.35
CA LEU A 392 5.93 4.52 23.21
C LEU A 392 6.51 4.96 24.56
N THR A 393 7.65 4.41 24.95
CA THR A 393 8.28 4.75 26.21
C THR A 393 9.77 4.48 26.09
N ASP A 394 10.54 4.99 27.04
CA ASP A 394 11.96 4.70 27.09
C ASP A 394 12.23 3.27 27.58
N ALA A 395 13.41 2.76 27.26
CA ALA A 395 13.79 1.41 27.64
C ALA A 395 13.81 1.18 29.16
N LYS A 396 14.18 2.18 29.97
CA LYS A 396 14.30 2.04 31.43
C LYS A 396 12.94 1.80 32.06
N TYR A 397 11.91 2.47 31.55
CA TYR A 397 10.53 2.29 31.98
C TYR A 397 10.06 0.85 31.75
N VAL A 398 10.40 0.24 30.60
CA VAL A 398 10.06 -1.17 30.31
C VAL A 398 10.78 -2.14 31.25
N ASP A 399 12.05 -1.87 31.58
CA ASP A 399 12.80 -2.70 32.54
C ASP A 399 12.16 -2.65 33.93
N GLY A 400 11.86 -1.45 34.42
CA GLY A 400 11.14 -1.29 35.70
C GLY A 400 9.78 -1.97 35.71
N MET A 401 9.05 -1.99 34.58
CA MET A 401 7.79 -2.73 34.49
C MET A 401 7.98 -4.25 34.60
N ARG A 402 9.03 -4.81 33.99
CA ARG A 402 9.35 -6.25 34.06
C ARG A 402 9.75 -6.68 35.47
N GLU A 403 10.58 -5.88 36.13
CA GLU A 403 11.04 -6.14 37.50
C GLU A 403 9.85 -6.14 38.48
N ASN A 404 8.94 -5.16 38.35
CA ASN A 404 7.76 -5.07 39.19
C ASN A 404 6.72 -6.19 38.93
N ALA A 405 6.67 -6.74 37.70
CA ALA A 405 5.80 -7.87 37.36
C ALA A 405 6.27 -9.18 38.01
N GLY A 406 7.59 -9.35 38.22
CA GLY A 406 8.14 -10.50 38.94
C GLY A 406 7.90 -10.48 40.46
N ALA A 407 7.54 -9.32 41.02
CA ALA A 407 7.44 -9.09 42.47
C ALA A 407 6.01 -9.07 43.03
N SER A 408 4.96 -9.06 42.17
CA SER A 408 3.59 -8.81 42.62
C SER A 408 2.62 -9.94 42.27
N GLY A 409 2.12 -10.65 43.30
CA GLY A 409 1.00 -11.58 43.22
C GLY A 409 -0.35 -10.85 43.15
N ILE A 410 -0.54 -10.01 42.13
CA ILE A 410 -1.78 -9.28 41.91
C ILE A 410 -2.77 -10.19 41.16
N ASP A 411 -4.00 -10.24 41.67
CA ASP A 411 -5.12 -10.98 41.09
C ASP A 411 -5.49 -10.41 39.70
N PRO A 412 -5.35 -11.17 38.60
CA PRO A 412 -5.69 -10.73 37.24
C PRO A 412 -7.15 -10.27 37.10
N GLY A 413 -8.05 -10.71 37.99
CA GLY A 413 -9.48 -10.41 37.95
C GLY A 413 -9.84 -8.95 38.24
N GLN A 414 -8.97 -8.14 38.86
CA GLN A 414 -9.28 -6.73 39.14
C GLN A 414 -9.05 -5.78 37.96
N GLU A 415 -8.19 -6.13 36.98
CA GLU A 415 -7.98 -5.27 35.80
C GLU A 415 -9.13 -5.38 34.78
N GLU A 416 -9.78 -6.55 34.67
CA GLU A 416 -10.92 -6.80 33.78
C GLU A 416 -12.17 -5.98 34.14
N VAL A 417 -12.38 -5.65 35.42
CA VAL A 417 -13.60 -4.96 35.92
C VAL A 417 -13.63 -3.47 35.51
N SER A 418 -12.49 -2.86 35.17
CA SER A 418 -12.41 -1.40 34.98
C SER A 418 -12.76 -0.92 33.56
N GLY A 419 -12.82 -1.80 32.57
CA GLY A 419 -13.01 -1.41 31.16
C GLY A 419 -11.96 -0.43 30.60
N ARG A 420 -10.90 -0.11 31.37
CA ARG A 420 -9.79 0.77 30.95
C ARG A 420 -8.79 -0.02 30.13
N TRP A 421 -8.56 0.41 28.90
CA TRP A 421 -7.50 -0.11 28.05
C TRP A 421 -6.21 0.65 28.38
N LYS A 422 -5.54 0.29 29.48
CA LYS A 422 -4.26 0.94 29.82
C LYS A 422 -3.30 0.86 28.63
N LEU A 423 -2.68 2.00 28.27
CA LEU A 423 -1.63 2.14 27.25
C LEU A 423 -0.55 1.04 27.33
N TYR A 424 -0.27 0.57 28.55
CA TYR A 424 0.43 -0.68 28.82
C TYR A 424 -0.46 -1.60 29.66
N ASP A 425 -0.93 -2.68 29.07
CA ASP A 425 -1.25 -3.88 29.84
C ASP A 425 0.07 -4.67 29.99
N ARG A 426 0.47 -4.96 31.24
CA ARG A 426 1.66 -5.76 31.56
C ARG A 426 1.69 -7.09 30.80
N GLN A 427 0.53 -7.64 30.46
CA GLN A 427 0.39 -8.88 29.70
C GLN A 427 0.68 -8.69 28.20
N THR A 428 0.54 -7.47 27.67
CA THR A 428 0.69 -7.15 26.24
C THR A 428 2.04 -6.53 25.89
N VAL A 429 2.83 -6.08 26.87
CA VAL A 429 4.13 -5.41 26.65
C VAL A 429 5.05 -6.22 25.71
N THR A 430 5.01 -7.55 25.79
CA THR A 430 5.79 -8.47 24.95
C THR A 430 5.47 -8.42 23.46
N GLN A 431 4.37 -7.77 23.08
CA GLN A 431 3.91 -7.60 21.71
C GLN A 431 4.39 -6.28 21.09
N HIS A 432 4.96 -5.37 21.90
CA HIS A 432 5.50 -4.10 21.44
C HIS A 432 6.97 -4.26 21.02
N TRP A 433 7.38 -3.46 20.03
CA TRP A 433 8.76 -3.40 19.54
C TRP A 433 9.79 -3.13 20.64
N VAL A 434 9.46 -2.29 21.62
CA VAL A 434 10.33 -1.98 22.75
C VAL A 434 10.65 -3.21 23.64
N SER A 435 9.83 -4.26 23.59
CA SER A 435 10.10 -5.52 24.28
C SER A 435 11.07 -6.45 23.57
N CYS A 436 11.27 -6.26 22.27
CA CYS A 436 12.25 -6.98 21.45
C CYS A 436 13.32 -6.01 20.96
N ARG A 437 14.09 -5.46 21.89
CA ARG A 437 15.02 -4.33 21.64
C ARG A 437 16.02 -4.63 20.53
N ARG A 438 16.50 -5.87 20.45
CA ARG A 438 17.42 -6.33 19.41
C ARG A 438 16.81 -6.25 18.01
N GLN A 439 15.57 -6.69 17.86
CA GLN A 439 14.86 -6.62 16.58
C GLN A 439 14.52 -5.16 16.22
N LEU A 440 14.10 -4.35 17.21
CA LEU A 440 13.86 -2.92 17.04
C LEU A 440 15.15 -2.17 16.60
N GLU A 441 16.29 -2.42 17.25
CA GLU A 441 17.57 -1.81 16.87
C GLU A 441 17.94 -2.15 15.41
N GLN A 442 17.75 -3.40 14.98
CA GLN A 442 18.00 -3.78 13.60
C GLN A 442 17.04 -3.08 12.63
N LEU A 443 15.78 -2.87 13.02
CA LEU A 443 14.80 -2.21 12.16
C LEU A 443 15.16 -0.74 11.99
N LEU A 444 15.47 -0.03 13.08
CA LEU A 444 15.92 1.36 13.02
C LEU A 444 17.18 1.49 12.16
N ASN A 445 18.18 0.63 12.38
CA ASN A 445 19.38 0.59 11.55
C ASN A 445 19.06 0.39 10.05
N LEU A 446 18.12 -0.50 9.73
CA LEU A 446 17.71 -0.79 8.37
C LEU A 446 17.05 0.43 7.71
N LEU A 447 16.09 1.08 8.39
CA LEU A 447 15.37 2.25 7.89
C LEU A 447 16.29 3.47 7.70
N PHE A 448 17.11 3.81 8.69
CA PHE A 448 18.04 4.94 8.60
C PHE A 448 19.12 4.71 7.54
N ARG A 449 19.68 3.50 7.42
CA ARG A 449 20.63 3.18 6.34
C ARG A 449 19.98 3.27 4.97
N TRP A 450 18.73 2.81 4.84
CA TRP A 450 18.00 2.90 3.57
C TRP A 450 17.76 4.35 3.15
N LYS A 451 17.34 5.21 4.09
CA LYS A 451 17.15 6.65 3.88
C LYS A 451 18.46 7.34 3.52
N MET A 452 19.56 7.00 4.18
CA MET A 452 20.88 7.57 3.89
C MET A 452 21.45 7.14 2.53
N LYS A 453 21.18 5.90 2.09
CA LYS A 453 21.82 5.28 0.93
C LYS A 453 21.61 6.05 -0.38
N HIS A 454 20.44 6.66 -0.55
CA HIS A 454 20.14 7.50 -1.72
C HIS A 454 19.59 8.84 -1.26
N ARG A 455 20.22 9.92 -1.71
CA ARG A 455 19.77 11.28 -1.44
C ARG A 455 18.34 11.46 -1.96
N GLY A 456 17.52 12.16 -1.17
CA GLY A 456 16.13 12.44 -1.53
C GLY A 456 15.13 11.35 -1.16
N ARG A 457 15.56 10.21 -0.60
CA ARG A 457 14.61 9.21 -0.06
C ARG A 457 13.96 9.70 1.23
N ASP A 458 12.72 9.28 1.43
CA ASP A 458 12.04 9.46 2.71
C ASP A 458 11.29 8.19 3.17
N VAL A 459 11.16 8.05 4.48
CA VAL A 459 10.48 6.92 5.13
C VAL A 459 9.57 7.44 6.23
N ILE A 460 8.37 6.88 6.28
CA ILE A 460 7.38 7.15 7.31
C ILE A 460 6.81 5.86 7.86
N VAL A 461 6.55 5.84 9.15
CA VAL A 461 5.94 4.71 9.85
C VAL A 461 4.53 5.11 10.26
N LEU A 462 3.55 4.28 9.91
CA LEU A 462 2.15 4.48 10.26
C LEU A 462 1.72 3.38 11.23
N SER A 463 1.13 3.78 12.35
CA SER A 463 0.61 2.85 13.36
C SER A 463 -0.79 3.21 13.85
N GLY A 464 -1.46 2.28 14.53
CA GLY A 464 -2.77 2.48 15.13
C GLY A 464 -2.83 1.85 16.52
N GLY A 465 -3.95 1.19 16.84
CA GLY A 465 -4.10 0.26 17.96
C GLY A 465 -4.08 0.86 19.37
N MET A 466 -3.49 2.04 19.56
CA MET A 466 -3.29 2.68 20.87
C MET A 466 -4.48 3.54 21.32
N ARG A 467 -5.47 3.76 20.45
CA ARG A 467 -6.62 4.67 20.70
C ARG A 467 -6.19 6.08 21.13
N VAL A 468 -5.10 6.56 20.56
CA VAL A 468 -4.62 7.94 20.68
C VAL A 468 -3.85 8.35 19.43
N GLY A 469 -3.97 9.62 19.04
CA GLY A 469 -3.10 10.19 18.02
C GLY A 469 -1.73 10.54 18.61
N LEU A 470 -0.65 10.11 17.96
CA LEU A 470 0.70 10.36 18.44
C LEU A 470 1.64 10.61 17.27
N GLU A 471 2.29 11.76 17.22
CA GLU A 471 3.44 11.98 16.34
C GLU A 471 4.72 11.71 17.11
N THR A 472 5.49 10.73 16.65
CA THR A 472 6.79 10.39 17.22
C THR A 472 7.89 10.73 16.23
N MET A 473 8.80 11.61 16.63
CA MET A 473 10.02 11.89 15.87
C MET A 473 11.16 11.03 16.39
N LEU A 474 11.60 10.07 15.58
CA LEU A 474 12.77 9.24 15.83
C LEU A 474 13.99 9.90 15.21
N GLN A 475 15.07 10.06 15.98
CA GLN A 475 16.31 10.68 15.53
C GLN A 475 17.48 9.73 15.72
N ASP A 476 18.31 9.58 14.69
CA ASP A 476 19.62 8.93 14.78
C ASP A 476 20.68 10.01 15.00
N ARG A 477 21.21 10.09 16.22
CA ARG A 477 22.19 11.11 16.61
C ARG A 477 23.49 11.00 15.83
N ASP A 478 23.83 9.83 15.30
CA ASP A 478 25.05 9.62 14.52
C ASP A 478 24.89 10.18 13.10
N THR A 479 23.73 9.94 12.48
CA THR A 479 23.49 10.31 11.08
C THR A 479 22.79 11.64 10.92
N LYS A 480 22.26 12.21 12.02
CA LYS A 480 21.40 13.42 12.05
C LYS A 480 20.16 13.31 11.17
N LEU A 481 19.74 12.09 10.86
CA LEU A 481 18.51 11.84 10.10
C LEU A 481 17.37 11.64 11.09
N SER A 482 16.15 11.93 10.63
CA SER A 482 14.93 11.64 11.35
C SER A 482 13.98 10.74 10.56
N VAL A 483 13.17 9.98 11.29
CA VAL A 483 12.06 9.19 10.79
C VAL A 483 10.84 9.52 11.64
N ARG A 484 9.69 9.76 11.01
CA ARG A 484 8.44 9.99 11.73
C ARG A 484 7.66 8.70 11.86
N ASN A 485 7.15 8.42 13.05
CA ASN A 485 6.11 7.42 13.29
C ASN A 485 4.84 8.16 13.71
N LEU A 486 3.83 8.11 12.85
CA LEU A 486 2.51 8.69 13.08
C LEU A 486 1.54 7.60 13.50
N THR A 487 1.08 7.66 14.75
CA THR A 487 0.04 6.77 15.28
C THR A 487 -1.29 7.47 15.14
N VAL A 488 -2.22 6.82 14.45
CA VAL A 488 -3.58 7.33 14.27
C VAL A 488 -4.41 7.01 15.50
N GLY A 489 -5.19 7.99 15.94
CA GLY A 489 -6.16 7.83 17.00
C GLY A 489 -7.36 6.96 16.59
N PRO A 490 -8.33 6.80 17.50
CA PRO A 490 -9.53 6.05 17.18
C PRO A 490 -10.47 6.91 16.33
N LEU A 491 -11.11 6.29 15.35
CA LEU A 491 -12.17 6.95 14.59
C LEU A 491 -13.48 7.05 15.38
N THR A 492 -13.82 6.00 16.12
CA THR A 492 -15.09 5.91 16.86
C THR A 492 -14.96 5.25 18.23
N ALA A 493 -13.84 4.58 18.52
CA ALA A 493 -13.54 4.12 19.88
C ALA A 493 -13.25 5.29 20.82
N ARG A 494 -13.39 5.07 22.13
CA ARG A 494 -12.99 6.04 23.14
C ARG A 494 -11.50 6.34 23.03
N VAL A 495 -11.18 7.63 23.08
CA VAL A 495 -9.80 8.12 23.18
C VAL A 495 -9.28 7.77 24.57
N GLU A 496 -8.04 7.28 24.64
CA GLU A 496 -7.42 7.00 25.94
C GLU A 496 -7.17 8.33 26.68
N PRO A 497 -7.61 8.48 27.95
CA PRO A 497 -7.66 9.80 28.60
C PRO A 497 -6.40 10.20 29.38
N ASP A 498 -5.43 9.31 29.60
CA ASP A 498 -4.30 9.57 30.50
C ASP A 498 -2.94 9.22 29.89
N PHE A 499 -2.12 10.26 29.68
CA PHE A 499 -0.73 10.20 29.19
C PHE A 499 0.27 10.76 30.19
N SER A 500 -0.17 11.09 31.41
CA SER A 500 0.65 11.81 32.38
C SER A 500 1.89 11.03 32.82
N ASP A 501 1.79 9.70 32.83
CA ASP A 501 2.87 8.78 33.22
C ASP A 501 3.76 8.32 32.04
N MET A 502 3.48 8.76 30.80
CA MET A 502 4.24 8.36 29.62
C MET A 502 5.39 9.35 29.35
N PRO A 503 6.65 8.89 29.24
CA PRO A 503 7.74 9.80 28.92
C PRO A 503 7.59 10.32 27.49
N LEU A 504 7.43 11.64 27.34
CA LEU A 504 7.25 12.28 26.04
C LEU A 504 8.54 12.37 25.22
N ALA A 505 9.70 12.13 25.81
CA ALA A 505 10.96 12.03 25.08
C ALA A 505 11.93 11.13 25.82
N GLY A 506 12.84 10.50 25.08
CA GLY A 506 13.81 9.61 25.70
C GLY A 506 14.68 8.86 24.71
N THR A 507 15.26 7.78 25.20
CA THR A 507 16.08 6.86 24.43
C THR A 507 15.22 5.73 23.88
N ALA A 508 15.25 5.57 22.56
CA ALA A 508 14.44 4.65 21.79
C ALA A 508 14.72 3.17 22.13
N CYS A 509 16.00 2.80 22.06
CA CYS A 509 16.49 1.49 22.47
C CYS A 509 17.99 1.62 22.78
N PRO A 510 18.49 1.02 23.87
CA PRO A 510 19.92 0.92 24.11
C PRO A 510 20.55 0.08 22.98
N THR A 511 21.68 0.55 22.43
CA THR A 511 22.37 -0.17 21.36
C THR A 511 23.21 -1.29 21.95
N PHE A 512 23.01 -2.53 21.51
CA PHE A 512 23.80 -3.65 22.01
C PHE A 512 25.20 -3.73 21.36
N LEU A 513 25.50 -2.79 20.45
CA LEU A 513 26.72 -2.71 19.66
C LEU A 513 27.57 -1.49 20.03
N GLY A 514 28.12 -1.47 21.24
CA GLY A 514 29.16 -0.53 21.69
C GLY A 514 28.92 -0.05 23.11
N GLY A 515 29.99 0.27 23.84
CA GLY A 515 29.91 0.68 25.25
C GLY A 515 29.02 1.91 25.49
N ALA A 516 28.86 2.29 26.76
CA ALA A 516 27.88 3.26 27.31
C ALA A 516 27.64 4.58 26.52
N GLN A 517 28.54 4.99 25.63
CA GLN A 517 28.36 6.15 24.75
C GLN A 517 27.38 5.93 23.58
N ARG A 518 27.10 4.69 23.14
CA ARG A 518 26.15 4.43 22.04
C ARG A 518 24.71 4.20 22.51
N ASP A 519 24.50 4.00 23.80
CA ASP A 519 23.18 3.74 24.37
C ASP A 519 22.16 4.84 24.09
N GLU A 520 22.60 6.07 23.79
CA GLU A 520 21.73 7.20 23.44
C GLU A 520 21.67 7.51 21.93
N ARG A 521 22.11 6.59 21.04
CA ARG A 521 22.16 6.87 19.60
C ARG A 521 20.79 7.19 19.01
N PHE A 522 19.79 6.36 19.32
CA PHE A 522 18.44 6.55 18.83
C PHE A 522 17.61 7.22 19.93
N THR A 523 17.05 8.39 19.62
CA THR A 523 16.17 9.14 20.55
C THR A 523 14.81 9.36 19.94
N PHE A 524 13.81 9.56 20.79
CA PHE A 524 12.45 9.85 20.37
C PHE A 524 11.88 11.07 21.10
N SER A 525 10.94 11.73 20.47
CA SER A 525 10.06 12.74 21.08
C SER A 525 8.64 12.58 20.56
N HIS A 526 7.67 12.70 21.44
CA HIS A 526 6.24 12.52 21.20
C HIS A 526 5.50 13.86 21.22
N SER A 527 4.55 14.00 20.31
CA SER A 527 3.49 15.01 20.34
C SER A 527 2.16 14.27 20.39
N VAL A 528 1.39 14.49 21.45
CA VAL A 528 0.12 13.78 21.71
C VAL A 528 -1.05 14.55 21.12
N ILE A 529 -1.95 13.83 20.48
CA ILE A 529 -3.20 14.32 19.90
C ILE A 529 -4.33 13.59 20.61
N ALA A 530 -4.86 14.25 21.64
CA ALA A 530 -5.77 13.69 22.63
C ALA A 530 -7.26 13.74 22.20
N CYS A 531 -7.54 13.43 20.94
CA CYS A 531 -8.89 13.40 20.37
C CYS A 531 -9.02 12.29 19.32
N THR A 532 -10.26 11.96 18.95
CA THR A 532 -10.54 11.11 17.80
C THR A 532 -9.95 11.77 16.55
N ASN A 533 -9.30 10.98 15.72
CA ASN A 533 -8.65 11.51 14.52
C ASN A 533 -8.44 10.44 13.46
N TYR A 534 -8.17 10.89 12.24
CA TYR A 534 -7.53 10.12 11.19
C TYR A 534 -6.38 10.92 10.58
N LEU A 535 -5.55 10.27 9.78
CA LEU A 535 -4.38 10.91 9.18
C LEU A 535 -4.54 11.03 7.66
N LEU A 536 -4.41 12.24 7.13
CA LEU A 536 -4.27 12.52 5.71
C LEU A 536 -2.79 12.58 5.34
N LEU A 537 -2.39 11.84 4.30
CA LEU A 537 -1.01 11.77 3.81
C LEU A 537 -0.95 12.13 2.33
N HIS A 538 0.04 12.94 1.95
CA HIS A 538 0.39 13.24 0.55
C HIS A 538 1.88 13.00 0.34
N ALA A 539 2.21 11.93 -0.38
CA ALA A 539 3.57 11.60 -0.76
C ALA A 539 3.83 12.07 -2.19
N VAL A 540 4.90 12.85 -2.42
CA VAL A 540 5.25 13.40 -3.74
C VAL A 540 6.72 13.16 -4.03
N ILE A 541 7.03 12.90 -5.29
CA ILE A 541 8.39 12.79 -5.81
C ILE A 541 8.60 13.87 -6.86
N THR A 542 9.49 14.80 -6.56
CA THR A 542 9.93 15.86 -7.47
C THR A 542 11.19 15.43 -8.22
N ARG A 543 11.30 15.92 -9.47
CA ARG A 543 12.38 15.61 -10.41
C ARG A 543 12.99 16.92 -10.89
N GLU A 544 14.24 17.17 -10.53
CA GLU A 544 14.98 18.35 -10.98
C GLU A 544 16.01 17.94 -12.03
N GLN A 545 16.00 18.62 -13.18
CA GLN A 545 17.05 18.50 -14.18
C GLN A 545 18.20 19.41 -13.78
N SER A 546 19.40 18.85 -13.62
CA SER A 546 20.60 19.66 -13.40
C SER A 546 20.92 20.43 -14.68
N GLU A 547 20.65 21.74 -14.69
CA GLU A 547 21.18 22.63 -15.72
C GLU A 547 22.71 22.71 -15.58
N GLN A 548 23.43 21.91 -16.34
CA GLN A 548 24.87 22.11 -16.50
C GLN A 548 25.09 23.33 -17.41
N GLN A 549 25.39 24.48 -16.81
CA GLN A 549 26.04 25.58 -17.51
C GLN A 549 27.44 25.12 -17.96
N GLY A 550 27.57 24.73 -19.23
CA GLY A 550 28.86 24.52 -19.87
C GLY A 550 28.95 23.26 -20.73
N GLY A 551 28.52 23.38 -21.99
CA GLY A 551 29.29 22.89 -23.14
C GLY A 551 29.82 21.45 -23.15
N ALA A 552 29.11 20.45 -22.62
CA ALA A 552 29.32 19.05 -22.98
C ALA A 552 28.00 18.27 -22.83
N ARG A 553 27.52 17.65 -23.92
CA ARG A 553 26.33 16.78 -23.92
C ARG A 553 26.64 15.44 -23.23
N GLU A 554 26.96 15.46 -21.94
CA GLU A 554 26.73 14.28 -21.09
C GLU A 554 25.31 14.38 -20.54
N ALA A 555 24.53 13.30 -20.63
CA ALA A 555 23.14 13.29 -20.17
C ALA A 555 23.08 13.72 -18.70
N GLY A 556 22.51 14.90 -18.43
CA GLY A 556 22.38 15.44 -17.08
C GLY A 556 21.69 14.44 -16.16
N ALA A 557 22.30 14.15 -15.01
CA ALA A 557 21.72 13.25 -14.02
C ALA A 557 20.45 13.87 -13.42
N GLU A 558 19.29 13.24 -13.63
CA GLU A 558 18.01 13.60 -13.01
C GLU A 558 18.11 13.41 -11.49
N ILE A 559 17.91 14.48 -10.72
CA ILE A 559 17.90 14.41 -9.25
C ILE A 559 16.46 14.22 -8.80
N LYS A 560 16.20 13.15 -8.05
CA LYS A 560 14.88 12.85 -7.48
C LYS A 560 14.86 13.17 -5.99
N SER A 561 13.79 13.79 -5.53
CA SER A 561 13.55 14.03 -4.11
C SER A 561 12.11 13.71 -3.73
N ALA A 562 11.93 13.02 -2.62
CA ALA A 562 10.65 12.71 -2.04
C ALA A 562 10.29 13.71 -0.93
N SER A 563 9.01 14.06 -0.85
CA SER A 563 8.38 14.77 0.27
C SER A 563 7.13 14.03 0.73
N ILE A 564 6.86 14.07 2.03
CA ILE A 564 5.66 13.47 2.63
C ILE A 564 4.99 14.52 3.51
N GLU A 565 3.88 15.07 3.05
CA GLU A 565 3.02 15.96 3.82
C GLU A 565 2.00 15.12 4.59
N THR A 566 1.73 15.52 5.83
CA THR A 566 0.91 14.74 6.76
C THR A 566 0.08 15.66 7.63
N GLU A 567 -1.18 15.35 7.84
CA GLU A 567 -2.07 16.14 8.69
C GLU A 567 -3.05 15.27 9.44
N PHE A 568 -3.13 15.46 10.76
CA PHE A 568 -4.14 14.83 11.59
C PHE A 568 -5.43 15.62 11.48
N ILE A 569 -6.49 14.96 11.06
CA ILE A 569 -7.83 15.52 11.04
C ILE A 569 -8.52 15.07 12.33
N ALA A 570 -8.65 16.01 13.25
CA ALA A 570 -9.21 15.80 14.58
C ALA A 570 -10.69 16.18 14.62
N ASP A 571 -11.44 15.57 15.53
CA ASP A 571 -12.81 15.98 15.87
C ASP A 571 -12.81 17.16 16.86
N ASP A 572 -12.26 18.29 16.45
CA ASP A 572 -12.10 19.50 17.25
C ASP A 572 -12.90 20.70 16.70
N GLY A 573 -13.82 20.43 15.77
CA GLY A 573 -14.62 21.44 15.07
C GLY A 573 -13.87 22.18 13.94
N GLN A 574 -12.61 21.84 13.64
CA GLN A 574 -11.84 22.40 12.51
C GLN A 574 -11.73 21.45 11.31
N VAL A 575 -12.55 20.39 11.29
CA VAL A 575 -12.53 19.34 10.26
C VAL A 575 -12.62 19.90 8.84
N ASP A 576 -13.53 20.84 8.58
CA ASP A 576 -13.72 21.41 7.24
C ASP A 576 -12.49 22.17 6.73
N THR A 577 -11.77 22.85 7.64
CA THR A 577 -10.57 23.63 7.33
C THR A 577 -9.36 22.73 7.11
N ALA A 578 -9.19 21.69 7.94
CA ALA A 578 -8.08 20.74 7.87
C ALA A 578 -8.26 19.70 6.74
N HIS A 579 -9.52 19.36 6.44
CA HIS A 579 -9.90 18.42 5.39
C HIS A 579 -10.78 19.06 4.29
N PRO A 580 -10.30 20.09 3.57
CA PRO A 580 -11.07 20.67 2.48
C PRO A 580 -11.34 19.61 1.41
N ILE A 581 -12.60 19.50 0.99
CA ILE A 581 -13.08 18.58 -0.06
C ILE A 581 -12.30 18.75 -1.39
N GLY A 582 -11.75 19.94 -1.66
CA GLY A 582 -10.95 20.24 -2.84
C GLY A 582 -9.47 19.84 -2.75
N ARG A 583 -8.96 19.57 -1.55
CA ARG A 583 -7.53 19.38 -1.32
C ARG A 583 -7.03 18.12 -2.02
N TYR A 584 -5.91 18.22 -2.72
CA TYR A 584 -5.28 17.12 -3.48
C TYR A 584 -6.18 16.46 -4.53
N ARG A 585 -7.30 17.08 -4.95
CA ARG A 585 -8.10 16.59 -6.08
C ARG A 585 -7.17 16.39 -7.28
N ARG A 586 -7.29 15.23 -7.92
CA ARG A 586 -6.38 14.84 -9.01
C ARG A 586 -7.18 14.22 -10.13
N PHE A 587 -7.28 14.97 -11.22
CA PHE A 587 -7.81 14.51 -12.49
C PHE A 587 -6.76 13.64 -13.21
N PRO A 588 -7.16 12.81 -14.18
CA PRO A 588 -6.24 12.05 -15.01
C PRO A 588 -5.18 12.92 -15.68
N ALA A 589 -3.96 12.41 -15.89
CA ALA A 589 -2.89 13.19 -16.52
C ALA A 589 -3.25 13.68 -17.93
N TRP A 590 -3.91 12.82 -18.72
CA TRP A 590 -4.38 13.15 -20.07
C TRP A 590 -5.46 14.24 -20.08
N TRP A 591 -6.13 14.47 -18.95
CA TRP A 591 -7.29 15.37 -18.88
C TRP A 591 -6.94 16.80 -19.28
N ALA A 592 -5.76 17.28 -18.87
CA ALA A 592 -5.32 18.65 -19.12
C ALA A 592 -5.10 18.95 -20.62
N ASP A 593 -4.82 17.92 -21.43
CA ASP A 593 -4.57 18.07 -22.87
C ASP A 593 -5.86 18.37 -23.66
N TYR A 594 -7.03 18.05 -23.11
CA TYR A 594 -8.33 18.27 -23.74
C TYR A 594 -9.19 19.29 -22.99
N ILE A 595 -8.99 19.39 -21.67
CA ILE A 595 -9.81 20.17 -20.75
C ILE A 595 -8.88 20.99 -19.84
N PRO A 596 -8.39 22.14 -20.31
CA PRO A 596 -7.45 22.98 -19.57
C PRO A 596 -8.02 23.56 -18.26
N MET A 597 -9.35 23.58 -18.07
CA MET A 597 -10.03 24.11 -16.87
C MET A 597 -9.61 25.54 -16.48
N GLY A 598 -9.29 26.39 -17.45
CA GLY A 598 -9.00 27.81 -17.21
C GLY A 598 -10.28 28.60 -16.91
N ARG A 599 -10.15 29.71 -16.16
CA ARG A 599 -11.28 30.65 -15.95
C ARG A 599 -11.86 31.21 -17.25
N THR A 600 -11.06 31.24 -18.31
CA THR A 600 -11.41 31.81 -19.62
C THR A 600 -11.66 30.75 -20.70
N VAL A 601 -10.99 29.60 -20.61
CA VAL A 601 -11.02 28.53 -21.62
C VAL A 601 -11.21 27.20 -20.91
N PHE A 602 -12.27 26.49 -21.26
CA PHE A 602 -12.64 25.23 -20.64
C PHE A 602 -12.26 24.01 -21.46
N TRP A 603 -12.51 24.06 -22.76
CA TRP A 603 -12.07 23.08 -23.74
C TRP A 603 -10.83 23.60 -24.46
N ASP A 604 -9.91 22.70 -24.80
CA ASP A 604 -8.80 23.04 -25.68
C ASP A 604 -9.30 23.46 -27.08
N ASP A 605 -8.58 24.37 -27.73
CA ASP A 605 -8.94 24.87 -29.06
C ASP A 605 -9.04 23.71 -30.08
N THR A 606 -8.19 22.70 -29.96
CA THR A 606 -8.23 21.52 -30.84
C THR A 606 -9.51 20.69 -30.65
N VAL A 607 -9.99 20.58 -29.41
CA VAL A 607 -11.25 19.91 -29.09
C VAL A 607 -12.42 20.67 -29.68
N MET A 608 -12.46 22.00 -29.53
CA MET A 608 -13.55 22.82 -30.08
C MET A 608 -13.56 22.80 -31.61
N MET A 609 -12.39 22.86 -32.26
CA MET A 609 -12.28 22.71 -33.71
C MET A 609 -12.75 21.33 -34.18
N ARG A 610 -12.44 20.27 -33.42
CA ARG A 610 -12.94 18.93 -33.72
C ARG A 610 -14.46 18.87 -33.55
N ALA A 611 -15.02 19.43 -32.48
CA ALA A 611 -16.46 19.46 -32.21
C ALA A 611 -17.27 20.14 -33.33
N GLN A 612 -16.71 21.17 -33.98
CA GLN A 612 -17.34 21.86 -35.10
C GLN A 612 -17.37 21.05 -36.40
N SER A 613 -16.48 20.06 -36.54
CA SER A 613 -16.38 19.20 -37.72
C SER A 613 -16.93 17.80 -37.50
N ASP A 614 -17.14 17.42 -36.23
CA ASP A 614 -17.71 16.15 -35.84
C ASP A 614 -19.20 16.10 -36.16
N GLU A 615 -19.60 15.09 -36.94
CA GLU A 615 -20.99 14.95 -37.42
C GLU A 615 -21.97 14.81 -36.26
N ASP A 616 -21.56 14.09 -35.22
CA ASP A 616 -22.41 13.69 -34.11
C ASP A 616 -22.69 14.85 -33.16
N VAL A 617 -21.63 15.60 -32.82
CA VAL A 617 -21.74 16.83 -32.03
C VAL A 617 -22.51 17.90 -32.80
N THR A 618 -22.31 18.01 -34.12
CA THR A 618 -23.03 18.97 -34.95
C THR A 618 -24.53 18.65 -35.03
N LEU A 619 -24.89 17.37 -35.19
CA LEU A 619 -26.29 16.93 -35.18
C LEU A 619 -26.94 17.18 -33.82
N LEU A 620 -26.23 16.90 -32.72
CA LEU A 620 -26.72 17.18 -31.37
C LEU A 620 -26.95 18.69 -31.18
N ALA A 621 -26.00 19.55 -31.58
CA ALA A 621 -26.12 20.99 -31.47
C ALA A 621 -27.35 21.52 -32.23
N ARG A 622 -27.59 21.03 -33.46
CA ARG A 622 -28.79 21.38 -34.24
C ARG A 622 -30.07 20.92 -33.56
N TYR A 623 -30.13 19.69 -33.06
CA TYR A 623 -31.30 19.20 -32.32
C TYR A 623 -31.57 20.05 -31.06
N LEU A 624 -30.51 20.36 -30.31
CA LEU A 624 -30.60 21.20 -29.11
C LEU A 624 -30.96 22.65 -29.40
N GLN A 625 -30.82 23.16 -30.62
CA GLN A 625 -31.25 24.50 -31.02
C GLN A 625 -32.66 24.50 -31.60
N ASP A 626 -32.91 23.66 -32.61
CA ASP A 626 -34.11 23.69 -33.45
C ASP A 626 -35.18 22.66 -33.05
N GLY A 627 -34.87 21.76 -32.12
CA GLY A 627 -35.76 20.71 -31.65
C GLY A 627 -37.00 21.27 -30.94
N ARG A 628 -38.16 21.17 -31.60
CA ARG A 628 -39.45 21.60 -31.03
C ARG A 628 -39.83 20.79 -29.78
N GLU A 629 -39.66 19.48 -29.83
CA GLU A 629 -39.94 18.57 -28.71
C GLU A 629 -39.08 18.90 -27.49
N PHE A 630 -37.79 19.17 -27.71
CA PHE A 630 -36.86 19.54 -26.66
C PHE A 630 -37.20 20.91 -26.04
N THR A 631 -37.53 21.89 -26.87
CA THR A 631 -37.93 23.23 -26.41
C THR A 631 -39.22 23.18 -25.59
N ALA A 632 -40.24 22.44 -26.05
CA ALA A 632 -41.48 22.25 -25.32
C ALA A 632 -41.26 21.53 -23.97
N ALA A 633 -40.36 20.55 -23.93
CA ALA A 633 -40.00 19.88 -22.68
C ALA A 633 -39.35 20.82 -21.66
N LEU A 634 -38.49 21.75 -22.10
CA LEU A 634 -37.89 22.75 -21.22
C LEU A 634 -38.95 23.65 -20.55
N GLU A 635 -39.94 24.11 -21.31
CA GLU A 635 -41.05 24.93 -20.77
C GLU A 635 -41.83 24.17 -19.68
N VAL A 636 -42.22 22.92 -19.98
CA VAL A 636 -42.94 22.06 -19.03
C VAL A 636 -42.13 21.78 -17.77
N LEU A 637 -40.83 21.49 -17.91
CA LEU A 637 -39.95 21.20 -16.77
C LEU A 637 -39.67 22.44 -15.92
N PHE A 638 -39.55 23.61 -16.55
CA PHE A 638 -39.37 24.89 -15.86
C PHE A 638 -40.55 25.20 -14.94
N GLU A 639 -41.78 24.98 -15.42
CA GLU A 639 -43.01 25.13 -14.63
C GLU A 639 -43.15 24.03 -13.57
N LYS A 640 -42.95 22.77 -13.95
CA LYS A 640 -43.12 21.59 -13.07
C LYS A 640 -42.23 21.65 -11.83
N HIS A 641 -40.98 22.06 -12.00
CA HIS A 641 -40.02 22.19 -10.89
C HIS A 641 -40.09 23.55 -10.18
N GLN A 642 -41.06 24.40 -10.55
CA GLN A 642 -41.33 25.69 -9.92
C GLN A 642 -40.10 26.60 -9.93
N PHE A 643 -39.43 26.69 -11.08
CA PHE A 643 -38.39 27.70 -11.33
C PHE A 643 -39.01 29.04 -11.74
N ALA A 644 -40.21 29.00 -12.37
CA ALA A 644 -41.05 30.15 -12.66
C ALA A 644 -41.73 30.69 -11.37
N GLU A 645 -41.11 31.60 -10.64
CA GLU A 645 -41.86 32.39 -9.65
C GLU A 645 -42.71 33.47 -10.38
N ALA A 646 -43.89 33.12 -10.88
CA ALA A 646 -45.01 34.04 -11.18
C ALA A 646 -46.23 33.23 -11.70
N ALA A 647 -47.48 33.44 -11.28
CA ALA A 647 -48.11 34.73 -11.05
C ALA A 647 -49.32 34.68 -10.09
N ARG A 648 -49.46 35.78 -9.32
CA ARG A 648 -50.58 36.27 -8.48
C ARG A 648 -50.79 35.60 -7.10
N MET A 649 -50.57 36.39 -6.04
CA MET A 649 -50.96 36.18 -4.63
C MET A 649 -50.03 35.38 -3.69
N GLU A 650 -48.73 35.28 -3.97
CA GLU A 650 -47.79 34.66 -3.01
C GLU A 650 -46.51 35.47 -2.75
N GLU A 651 -46.52 36.74 -3.18
CA GLU A 651 -45.47 37.74 -2.94
C GLU A 651 -45.29 38.07 -1.44
N LEU A 652 -46.22 37.64 -0.58
CA LEU A 652 -46.16 37.76 0.88
C LEU A 652 -45.63 36.49 1.60
N ARG A 653 -45.49 35.34 0.91
CA ARG A 653 -45.04 34.07 1.53
C ARG A 653 -43.67 33.57 1.03
N SER A 654 -43.10 34.19 -0.01
CA SER A 654 -41.83 33.72 -0.62
C SER A 654 -40.58 34.06 0.20
N LYS A 655 -40.58 35.14 1.01
CA LYS A 655 -39.40 35.52 1.82
C LYS A 655 -38.97 34.46 2.83
N HIS A 656 -39.92 33.70 3.40
CA HIS A 656 -39.62 32.66 4.39
C HIS A 656 -39.18 31.34 3.72
N ARG A 657 -39.71 31.02 2.53
CA ARG A 657 -39.34 29.83 1.77
C ARG A 657 -38.04 29.98 0.97
N ARG A 658 -37.69 31.17 0.48
CA ARG A 658 -36.38 31.44 -0.16
C ARG A 658 -35.21 31.33 0.83
N ARG A 659 -35.44 31.62 2.12
CA ARG A 659 -34.51 31.30 3.22
C ARG A 659 -34.38 29.79 3.49
N GLN A 660 -35.36 28.97 3.06
CA GLN A 660 -35.38 27.51 3.24
C GLN A 660 -34.91 26.72 2.00
N ARG A 661 -35.08 27.25 0.77
CA ARG A 661 -34.59 26.63 -0.48
C ARG A 661 -33.07 26.80 -0.58
N GLY A 662 -32.33 25.93 0.10
CA GLY A 662 -30.87 25.92 0.08
C GLY A 662 -30.29 25.55 -1.30
N PRO A 663 -28.98 25.82 -1.55
CA PRO A 663 -28.29 25.42 -2.77
C PRO A 663 -28.45 23.93 -3.13
N GLU A 664 -28.59 23.05 -2.14
CA GLU A 664 -28.80 21.61 -2.34
C GLU A 664 -30.18 21.26 -2.92
N GLU A 665 -31.25 21.98 -2.55
CA GLU A 665 -32.57 21.75 -3.14
C GLU A 665 -32.63 22.18 -4.62
N LEU A 666 -31.96 23.30 -4.94
CA LEU A 666 -31.80 23.75 -6.33
C LEU A 666 -31.03 22.73 -7.16
N ARG A 667 -29.93 22.20 -6.62
CA ARG A 667 -29.10 21.17 -7.25
C ARG A 667 -29.89 19.89 -7.49
N SER A 668 -30.66 19.43 -6.50
CA SER A 668 -31.56 18.28 -6.62
C SER A 668 -32.64 18.48 -7.68
N SER A 669 -33.22 19.69 -7.74
CA SER A 669 -34.23 20.05 -8.74
C SER A 669 -33.67 20.03 -10.16
N LEU A 670 -32.50 20.64 -10.38
CA LEU A 670 -31.80 20.61 -11.67
C LEU A 670 -31.45 19.16 -12.06
N ARG A 671 -30.95 18.34 -11.13
CA ARG A 671 -30.66 16.94 -11.40
C ARG A 671 -31.89 16.17 -11.87
N ALA A 672 -33.06 16.42 -11.26
CA ALA A 672 -34.32 15.83 -11.70
C ALA A 672 -34.72 16.30 -13.11
N VAL A 673 -34.56 17.59 -13.42
CA VAL A 673 -34.76 18.14 -14.78
C VAL A 673 -33.90 17.40 -15.79
N PHE A 674 -32.59 17.26 -15.56
CA PHE A 674 -31.69 16.58 -16.49
C PHE A 674 -32.04 15.10 -16.67
N ALA A 675 -32.50 14.42 -15.62
CA ALA A 675 -32.97 13.04 -15.71
C ALA A 675 -34.25 12.91 -16.56
N GLU A 676 -35.09 13.93 -16.59
CA GLU A 676 -36.28 13.98 -17.45
C GLU A 676 -35.92 14.39 -18.88
N LEU A 677 -35.08 15.40 -19.08
CA LEU A 677 -34.57 15.82 -20.38
C LEU A 677 -33.87 14.67 -21.12
N TRP A 678 -33.11 13.85 -20.40
CA TRP A 678 -32.54 12.63 -20.95
C TRP A 678 -33.56 11.76 -21.67
N LYS A 679 -34.77 11.60 -21.11
CA LYS A 679 -35.82 10.74 -21.69
C LYS A 679 -36.41 11.34 -22.96
N VAL A 680 -36.32 12.67 -23.11
CA VAL A 680 -36.79 13.41 -24.29
C VAL A 680 -35.81 13.29 -25.45
N LEU A 681 -34.51 13.11 -25.18
CA LEU A 681 -33.51 12.96 -26.22
C LEU A 681 -33.80 11.73 -27.11
N PRO A 682 -33.59 11.83 -28.44
CA PRO A 682 -33.59 10.68 -29.34
C PRO A 682 -32.57 9.63 -28.91
N GLU A 683 -32.85 8.35 -29.18
CA GLU A 683 -32.00 7.22 -28.78
C GLU A 683 -30.54 7.38 -29.29
N SER A 684 -30.37 7.90 -30.51
CA SER A 684 -29.06 8.16 -31.13
C SER A 684 -28.22 9.16 -30.33
N HIS A 685 -28.84 10.22 -29.81
CA HIS A 685 -28.17 11.19 -28.96
C HIS A 685 -27.96 10.65 -27.55
N ARG A 686 -28.96 9.95 -27.00
CA ARG A 686 -28.87 9.33 -25.68
C ARG A 686 -27.61 8.49 -25.55
N GLN A 687 -27.41 7.50 -26.42
CA GLN A 687 -26.26 6.59 -26.34
C GLN A 687 -24.90 7.29 -26.20
N ARG A 688 -24.78 8.51 -26.74
CA ARG A 688 -23.55 9.31 -26.70
C ARG A 688 -23.40 10.21 -25.49
N VAL A 689 -24.48 10.53 -24.79
CA VAL A 689 -24.42 11.40 -23.62
C VAL A 689 -24.93 10.71 -22.35
N THR A 690 -25.03 9.38 -22.37
CA THR A 690 -25.52 8.52 -21.27
C THR A 690 -24.87 8.81 -19.92
N TYR A 691 -23.59 9.14 -19.94
CA TYR A 691 -22.81 9.42 -18.73
C TYR A 691 -23.14 10.77 -18.08
N PHE A 692 -23.86 11.71 -18.70
CA PHE A 692 -24.22 12.97 -18.03
C PHE A 692 -25.17 12.77 -16.86
N GLN A 693 -25.86 11.62 -16.81
CA GLN A 693 -26.66 11.24 -15.65
C GLN A 693 -25.81 10.91 -14.42
N ASP A 694 -24.52 10.64 -14.61
CA ASP A 694 -23.60 10.44 -13.51
C ASP A 694 -23.43 11.73 -12.71
N GLU A 695 -23.37 11.57 -11.38
CA GLU A 695 -23.26 12.68 -10.44
C GLU A 695 -22.01 13.51 -10.70
N PHE A 696 -20.91 12.87 -11.09
CA PHE A 696 -19.68 13.55 -11.42
C PHE A 696 -19.86 14.52 -12.58
N VAL A 697 -20.37 14.00 -13.69
CA VAL A 697 -20.44 14.74 -14.94
C VAL A 697 -21.40 15.90 -14.77
N PHE A 698 -22.48 15.66 -14.03
CA PHE A 698 -23.39 16.71 -13.58
C PHE A 698 -22.68 17.81 -12.79
N ASP A 699 -22.00 17.47 -11.68
CA ASP A 699 -21.34 18.46 -10.83
C ASP A 699 -20.20 19.18 -11.54
N PHE A 700 -19.46 18.46 -12.38
CA PHE A 700 -18.33 18.98 -13.14
C PHE A 700 -18.78 20.03 -14.17
N LEU A 701 -19.75 19.66 -15.03
CA LEU A 701 -20.26 20.57 -16.05
C LEU A 701 -21.01 21.74 -15.43
N LEU A 702 -21.79 21.50 -14.38
CA LEU A 702 -22.56 22.55 -13.73
C LEU A 702 -21.66 23.55 -12.99
N GLY A 703 -20.59 23.09 -12.35
CA GLY A 703 -19.58 23.95 -11.74
C GLY A 703 -18.89 24.87 -12.76
N TYR A 704 -18.78 24.45 -14.03
CA TYR A 704 -18.26 25.28 -15.10
C TYR A 704 -19.30 26.22 -15.71
N LEU A 705 -20.48 25.71 -16.04
CA LEU A 705 -21.52 26.47 -16.74
C LEU A 705 -22.22 27.48 -15.84
N ALA A 706 -22.28 27.19 -14.54
CA ALA A 706 -23.01 27.99 -13.57
C ALA A 706 -22.28 28.09 -12.21
N PRO A 707 -21.00 28.54 -12.16
CA PRO A 707 -20.20 28.54 -10.93
C PRO A 707 -20.84 29.35 -9.80
N LYS A 708 -21.44 30.50 -10.14
CA LYS A 708 -22.06 31.41 -9.18
C LYS A 708 -23.47 30.98 -8.72
N LEU A 709 -24.04 29.94 -9.34
CA LEU A 709 -25.41 29.52 -9.04
C LEU A 709 -25.52 28.89 -7.65
N PHE A 710 -24.42 28.34 -7.13
CA PHE A 710 -24.37 27.64 -5.85
C PHE A 710 -23.47 28.31 -4.80
N ASP A 711 -22.65 29.30 -5.18
CA ASP A 711 -21.78 30.03 -4.26
C ASP A 711 -22.59 30.67 -3.12
N GLY A 712 -22.41 30.13 -1.92
CA GLY A 712 -23.00 30.63 -0.68
C GLY A 712 -21.99 31.54 0.01
N ASP A 713 -21.76 32.73 -0.52
CA ASP A 713 -20.88 33.68 0.16
C ASP A 713 -21.60 34.15 1.43
N LYS A 714 -21.14 33.70 2.60
CA LYS A 714 -21.74 34.02 3.92
C LYS A 714 -21.79 35.53 4.20
N ALA A 715 -21.10 36.34 3.40
CA ALA A 715 -21.03 37.79 3.51
C ALA A 715 -22.13 38.54 2.72
N GLN A 716 -22.89 37.86 1.84
CA GLN A 716 -24.03 38.45 1.12
C GLN A 716 -25.31 37.67 1.48
N GLU A 717 -25.94 38.09 2.58
CA GLU A 717 -27.33 37.69 2.91
C GLU A 717 -28.38 38.31 1.95
N ASP A 718 -27.95 39.06 0.94
CA ASP A 718 -28.83 39.72 -0.03
C ASP A 718 -29.10 38.84 -1.25
N GLU A 719 -30.33 38.32 -1.29
CA GLU A 719 -31.15 37.96 -2.46
C GLU A 719 -30.46 37.30 -3.66
N ARG A 720 -30.42 35.95 -3.70
CA ARG A 720 -30.22 35.24 -4.98
C ARG A 720 -31.39 35.53 -5.93
N PRO A 721 -31.15 36.04 -7.15
CA PRO A 721 -32.22 36.27 -8.12
C PRO A 721 -32.83 34.94 -8.61
N PRO A 722 -34.13 34.92 -8.98
CA PRO A 722 -34.78 33.74 -9.53
C PRO A 722 -34.13 33.33 -10.86
N LEU A 723 -34.02 32.02 -11.11
CA LEU A 723 -33.50 31.49 -12.37
C LEU A 723 -34.55 31.72 -13.48
N GLU A 724 -34.34 32.72 -14.33
CA GLU A 724 -35.24 33.02 -15.45
C GLU A 724 -35.27 31.88 -16.48
N PHE A 725 -36.38 31.75 -17.22
CA PHE A 725 -36.54 30.71 -18.23
C PHE A 725 -35.44 30.75 -19.31
N ALA A 726 -35.02 31.93 -19.74
CA ALA A 726 -33.95 32.09 -20.72
C ALA A 726 -32.63 31.51 -20.19
N ALA A 727 -32.26 31.83 -18.94
CA ALA A 727 -31.06 31.30 -18.30
C ALA A 727 -31.15 29.78 -18.08
N PHE A 728 -32.31 29.28 -17.65
CA PHE A 728 -32.57 27.84 -17.50
C PHE A 728 -32.46 27.08 -18.83
N SER A 729 -33.07 27.61 -19.89
CA SER A 729 -33.06 27.02 -21.24
C SER A 729 -31.64 26.96 -21.80
N THR A 730 -30.89 28.06 -21.70
CA THR A 730 -29.47 28.11 -22.08
C THR A 730 -28.65 27.12 -21.27
N LEU A 731 -28.81 27.10 -19.94
CA LEU A 731 -28.10 26.16 -19.07
C LEU A 731 -28.34 24.70 -19.48
N CYS A 732 -29.59 24.32 -19.75
CA CYS A 732 -29.93 22.95 -20.15
C CYS A 732 -29.34 22.57 -21.51
N ARG A 733 -29.40 23.48 -22.49
CA ARG A 733 -28.83 23.28 -23.84
C ARG A 733 -27.31 23.16 -23.76
N ASP A 734 -26.66 24.10 -23.11
CA ASP A 734 -25.22 24.13 -22.95
C ASP A 734 -24.72 22.92 -22.17
N PHE A 735 -25.45 22.48 -21.14
CA PHE A 735 -25.07 21.29 -20.38
C PHE A 735 -25.05 20.03 -21.25
N ILE A 736 -26.10 19.78 -22.05
CA ILE A 736 -26.15 18.58 -22.91
C ILE A 736 -25.13 18.70 -24.05
N PHE A 737 -24.92 19.90 -24.60
CA PHE A 737 -23.89 20.13 -25.62
C PHE A 737 -22.49 19.86 -25.07
N ASN A 738 -22.14 20.43 -23.91
CA ASN A 738 -20.84 20.22 -23.26
C ASN A 738 -20.67 18.78 -22.79
N ALA A 739 -21.76 18.08 -22.43
CA ALA A 739 -21.72 16.64 -22.28
C ALA A 739 -21.26 16.00 -23.58
N GLY A 740 -21.87 16.29 -24.74
CA GLY A 740 -21.42 15.78 -26.04
C GLY A 740 -19.94 16.06 -26.36
N VAL A 741 -19.46 17.27 -26.07
CA VAL A 741 -18.03 17.62 -26.24
C VAL A 741 -17.13 16.81 -25.31
N LEU A 742 -17.57 16.51 -24.08
CA LEU A 742 -16.84 15.63 -23.17
C LEU A 742 -16.65 14.21 -23.74
N ASN A 743 -17.66 13.67 -24.44
CA ASN A 743 -17.53 12.36 -25.11
C ASN A 743 -16.45 12.42 -26.20
N LEU A 744 -16.51 13.49 -27.00
CA LEU A 744 -15.60 13.68 -28.11
C LEU A 744 -14.16 13.78 -27.61
N SER A 745 -13.92 14.56 -26.55
CA SER A 745 -12.61 14.67 -25.90
C SER A 745 -12.08 13.30 -25.46
N LEU A 746 -12.94 12.46 -24.89
CA LEU A 746 -12.55 11.11 -24.53
C LEU A 746 -12.25 10.23 -25.74
N SER A 747 -13.05 10.33 -26.79
CA SER A 747 -12.83 9.56 -28.04
C SER A 747 -11.50 9.96 -28.69
N MET A 748 -11.21 11.27 -28.75
CA MET A 748 -9.91 11.79 -29.19
C MET A 748 -8.77 11.26 -28.33
N GLN A 749 -8.97 11.21 -27.02
CA GLN A 749 -7.98 10.68 -26.09
C GLN A 749 -7.70 9.19 -26.27
N GLN A 750 -8.74 8.38 -26.50
CA GLN A 750 -8.58 6.96 -26.80
C GLN A 750 -7.87 6.73 -28.14
N GLU A 751 -8.19 7.52 -29.16
CA GLU A 751 -7.47 7.52 -30.44
C GLU A 751 -5.99 7.85 -30.25
N ASP A 752 -5.66 8.85 -29.44
CA ASP A 752 -4.29 9.23 -29.11
C ASP A 752 -3.54 8.15 -28.34
N GLU A 753 -4.18 7.52 -27.34
CA GLU A 753 -3.61 6.36 -26.63
C GLU A 753 -3.32 5.21 -27.60
N HIS A 754 -4.26 4.88 -28.48
CA HIS A 754 -4.09 3.83 -29.47
C HIS A 754 -2.94 4.15 -30.43
N ARG A 755 -2.84 5.39 -30.90
CA ARG A 755 -1.72 5.86 -31.72
C ARG A 755 -0.39 5.78 -30.98
N ALA A 756 -0.33 6.22 -29.73
CA ALA A 756 0.87 6.18 -28.90
C ALA A 756 1.34 4.74 -28.66
N ILE A 757 0.43 3.81 -28.34
CA ILE A 757 0.73 2.38 -28.18
C ILE A 757 1.24 1.78 -29.49
N ALA A 758 0.61 2.11 -30.63
CA ALA A 758 1.05 1.64 -31.93
C ALA A 758 2.46 2.14 -32.28
N LEU A 759 2.75 3.42 -32.00
CA LEU A 759 4.06 4.02 -32.18
C LEU A 759 5.12 3.36 -31.29
N GLN A 760 4.83 3.16 -30.00
CA GLN A 760 5.73 2.46 -29.07
C GLN A 760 6.02 1.02 -29.52
N ARG A 761 4.99 0.28 -29.97
CA ARG A 761 5.16 -1.08 -30.51
C ARG A 761 6.01 -1.07 -31.78
N ALA A 762 5.80 -0.10 -32.67
CA ALA A 762 6.60 0.06 -33.89
C ALA A 762 8.06 0.39 -33.56
N GLU A 763 8.31 1.27 -32.58
CA GLU A 763 9.65 1.61 -32.14
C GLU A 763 10.35 0.42 -31.47
N ALA A 764 9.66 -0.31 -30.58
CA ALA A 764 10.19 -1.52 -29.96
C ALA A 764 10.57 -2.58 -31.00
N ARG A 765 9.73 -2.78 -32.02
CA ARG A 765 10.04 -3.66 -33.16
C ARG A 765 11.27 -3.18 -33.94
N ARG A 766 11.40 -1.87 -34.20
CA ARG A 766 12.59 -1.29 -34.85
C ARG A 766 13.85 -1.47 -34.01
N GLN A 767 13.78 -1.29 -32.70
CA GLN A 767 14.91 -1.49 -31.80
C GLN A 767 15.31 -2.97 -31.72
N ALA A 768 14.34 -3.88 -31.66
CA ALA A 768 14.60 -5.32 -31.71
C ALA A 768 15.27 -5.74 -33.03
N ALA A 769 14.73 -5.27 -34.16
CA ALA A 769 15.31 -5.53 -35.48
C ALA A 769 16.74 -4.98 -35.62
N LYS A 770 17.01 -3.78 -35.08
CA LYS A 770 18.39 -3.23 -35.05
C LYS A 770 19.34 -4.09 -34.22
N ARG A 771 18.91 -4.57 -33.04
CA ARG A 771 19.72 -5.45 -32.19
C ARG A 771 19.99 -6.80 -32.86
N GLU A 772 18.97 -7.35 -33.51
CA GLU A 772 19.10 -8.61 -34.26
C GLU A 772 20.03 -8.45 -35.47
N ALA A 773 19.88 -7.39 -36.25
CA ALA A 773 20.78 -7.08 -37.36
C ALA A 773 22.23 -6.88 -36.89
N GLN A 774 22.44 -6.18 -35.76
CA GLN A 774 23.78 -6.04 -35.16
C GLN A 774 24.35 -7.39 -34.72
N ARG A 775 23.53 -8.26 -34.12
CA ARG A 775 23.96 -9.61 -33.72
C ARG A 775 24.34 -10.44 -34.95
N VAL A 776 23.50 -10.46 -35.98
CA VAL A 776 23.76 -11.18 -37.24
C VAL A 776 25.01 -10.66 -37.93
N GLN A 777 25.22 -9.34 -37.96
CA GLN A 777 26.45 -8.75 -38.52
C GLN A 777 27.70 -9.13 -37.72
N GLN A 778 27.62 -9.16 -36.39
CA GLN A 778 28.71 -9.62 -35.54
C GLN A 778 28.99 -11.12 -35.72
N GLU A 779 27.96 -11.94 -35.91
CA GLU A 779 28.10 -13.37 -36.18
C GLU A 779 28.70 -13.63 -37.58
N LEU A 780 28.26 -12.89 -38.60
CA LEU A 780 28.85 -12.93 -39.95
C LEU A 780 30.32 -12.51 -39.95
N GLN A 781 30.67 -11.40 -39.29
CA GLN A 781 32.07 -10.98 -39.18
C GLN A 781 32.93 -12.03 -38.47
N ARG A 782 32.44 -12.63 -37.39
CA ARG A 782 33.16 -13.71 -36.71
C ARG A 782 33.33 -14.94 -37.60
N ALA A 783 32.31 -15.32 -38.37
CA ALA A 783 32.37 -16.45 -39.28
C ALA A 783 33.31 -16.19 -40.47
N GLU A 784 33.33 -14.96 -40.99
CA GLU A 784 34.28 -14.54 -42.03
C GLU A 784 35.72 -14.55 -41.49
N ASP A 785 35.96 -13.98 -40.30
CA ASP A 785 37.27 -13.99 -39.65
C ASP A 785 37.75 -15.43 -39.38
N GLU A 786 36.85 -16.32 -38.94
CA GLU A 786 37.14 -17.74 -38.68
C GLU A 786 37.43 -18.50 -39.98
N ALA A 787 36.65 -18.28 -41.04
CA ALA A 787 36.90 -18.89 -42.35
C ALA A 787 38.19 -18.37 -43.01
N GLU A 788 38.55 -17.09 -42.82
CA GLU A 788 39.83 -16.53 -43.26
C GLU A 788 40.99 -17.19 -42.51
N LEU A 789 40.85 -17.38 -41.19
CA LEU A 789 41.81 -18.12 -40.36
C LEU A 789 41.96 -19.58 -40.81
N GLU A 790 40.87 -20.28 -41.13
CA GLU A 790 40.92 -21.66 -41.63
C GLU A 790 41.57 -21.76 -43.02
N ARG A 791 41.29 -20.82 -43.94
CA ARG A 791 41.96 -20.77 -45.24
C ARG A 791 43.46 -20.51 -45.09
N LEU A 792 43.84 -19.54 -44.26
CA LEU A 792 45.24 -19.25 -43.94
C LEU A 792 45.94 -20.46 -43.32
N GLN A 793 45.24 -21.28 -42.53
CA GLN A 793 45.80 -22.51 -41.97
C GLN A 793 46.18 -23.54 -43.05
N HIS A 794 45.46 -23.61 -44.17
CA HIS A 794 45.72 -24.54 -45.26
C HIS A 794 46.68 -23.98 -46.33
N GLU A 795 46.59 -22.70 -46.66
CA GLU A 795 47.38 -22.05 -47.71
C GLU A 795 48.78 -21.66 -47.24
N ASP A 796 48.91 -21.08 -46.04
CA ASP A 796 50.20 -20.72 -45.44
C ASP A 796 50.20 -20.97 -43.92
N PRO A 797 50.53 -22.20 -43.49
CA PRO A 797 50.56 -22.58 -42.07
C PRO A 797 51.50 -21.72 -41.21
N LYS A 798 52.52 -21.09 -41.82
CA LYS A 798 53.47 -20.23 -41.10
C LYS A 798 52.86 -18.86 -40.82
N GLU A 799 52.09 -18.32 -41.76
CA GLU A 799 51.38 -17.05 -41.57
C GLU A 799 50.23 -17.19 -40.56
N TYR A 800 49.49 -18.30 -40.61
CA TYR A 800 48.49 -18.64 -39.59
C TYR A 800 49.08 -18.69 -38.17
N ALA A 801 50.20 -19.40 -38.01
CA ALA A 801 50.90 -19.49 -36.72
C ALA A 801 51.35 -18.10 -36.24
N LYS A 802 51.81 -17.24 -37.15
CA LYS A 802 52.22 -15.85 -36.84
C LYS A 802 51.04 -14.98 -36.41
N ARG A 803 49.86 -15.10 -37.06
CA ARG A 803 48.65 -14.33 -36.72
C ARG A 803 48.04 -14.79 -35.39
N LYS A 804 48.01 -16.10 -35.12
CA LYS A 804 47.61 -16.64 -33.80
C LYS A 804 48.59 -16.27 -32.69
N LEU A 805 49.90 -16.26 -32.98
CA LEU A 805 50.91 -15.77 -32.04
C LEU A 805 50.70 -14.28 -31.74
N ALA A 806 50.43 -13.46 -32.78
CA ALA A 806 50.13 -12.04 -32.61
C ALA A 806 48.84 -11.80 -31.82
N GLU A 807 47.76 -12.56 -32.05
CA GLU A 807 46.54 -12.50 -31.22
C GLU A 807 46.83 -12.84 -29.75
N HIS A 808 47.63 -13.88 -29.52
CA HIS A 808 48.04 -14.27 -28.17
C HIS A 808 48.94 -13.22 -27.52
N GLU A 809 49.84 -12.59 -28.28
CA GLU A 809 50.68 -11.48 -27.83
C GLU A 809 49.86 -10.23 -27.52
N ILE A 810 48.89 -9.86 -28.35
CA ILE A 810 47.96 -8.76 -28.10
C ILE A 810 47.13 -9.04 -26.85
N ALA A 811 46.59 -10.25 -26.71
CA ALA A 811 45.84 -10.63 -25.51
C ALA A 811 46.73 -10.60 -24.25
N GLN A 812 48.01 -10.98 -24.36
CA GLN A 812 48.97 -10.85 -23.27
C GLN A 812 49.31 -9.38 -22.98
N GLN A 813 49.49 -8.55 -24.00
CA GLN A 813 49.74 -7.11 -23.87
C GLN A 813 48.56 -6.39 -23.22
N GLU A 814 47.32 -6.67 -23.62
CA GLU A 814 46.13 -6.11 -22.97
C GLU A 814 46.04 -6.52 -21.50
N LYS A 815 46.39 -7.77 -21.18
CA LYS A 815 46.41 -8.26 -19.81
C LYS A 815 47.50 -7.59 -18.98
N LEU A 816 48.66 -7.34 -19.56
CA LEU A 816 49.75 -6.58 -18.94
C LEU A 816 49.37 -5.11 -18.76
N ALA A 817 48.78 -4.47 -19.77
CA ALA A 817 48.30 -3.09 -19.73
C ALA A 817 47.21 -2.89 -18.66
N LYS A 818 46.23 -3.80 -18.57
CA LYS A 818 45.23 -3.80 -17.50
C LYS A 818 45.86 -3.98 -16.12
N ALA A 819 46.91 -4.79 -16.01
CA ALA A 819 47.64 -4.97 -14.76
C ALA A 819 48.49 -3.75 -14.39
N GLU A 820 49.08 -3.06 -15.37
CA GLU A 820 49.85 -1.83 -15.21
C GLU A 820 48.96 -0.64 -14.83
N ALA A 821 47.86 -0.42 -15.54
CA ALA A 821 46.86 0.60 -15.20
C ALA A 821 46.32 0.39 -13.77
N ALA A 822 46.08 -0.86 -13.37
CA ALA A 822 45.69 -1.18 -11.99
C ALA A 822 46.81 -0.95 -10.96
N ARG A 823 48.09 -1.00 -11.34
CA ARG A 823 49.22 -0.65 -10.48
C ARG A 823 49.39 0.88 -10.36
N GLU A 824 49.24 1.60 -11.45
CA GLU A 824 49.31 3.07 -11.47
C GLU A 824 48.18 3.71 -10.66
N GLN A 825 46.94 3.22 -10.82
CA GLN A 825 45.82 3.66 -10.00
C GLN A 825 46.08 3.49 -8.50
N ARG A 826 46.75 2.39 -8.09
CA ARG A 826 47.13 2.16 -6.69
C ARG A 826 48.23 3.10 -6.21
N LYS A 827 49.21 3.41 -7.05
CA LYS A 827 50.27 4.39 -6.71
C LYS A 827 49.66 5.78 -6.52
N ALA A 828 48.78 6.20 -7.44
CA ALA A 828 48.07 7.48 -7.35
C ALA A 828 47.16 7.55 -6.12
N GLU A 829 46.48 6.46 -5.79
CA GLU A 829 45.66 6.37 -4.58
C GLU A 829 46.50 6.46 -3.29
N LYS A 830 47.64 5.76 -3.20
CA LYS A 830 48.56 5.86 -2.05
C LYS A 830 49.17 7.25 -1.91
N LEU A 831 49.51 7.92 -3.02
CA LEU A 831 50.02 9.29 -3.01
C LEU A 831 48.98 10.27 -2.42
N ARG A 832 47.72 10.13 -2.84
CA ARG A 832 46.60 10.95 -2.32
C ARG A 832 46.40 10.78 -0.82
N ASP A 833 46.69 9.61 -0.27
CA ASP A 833 46.60 9.43 1.18
C ASP A 833 47.72 10.14 1.94
N VAL A 834 48.95 10.09 1.42
CA VAL A 834 50.07 10.78 2.04
C VAL A 834 49.82 12.29 2.02
N GLU A 835 49.25 12.81 0.93
CA GLU A 835 48.82 14.20 0.84
C GLU A 835 47.71 14.54 1.85
N GLU A 836 46.73 13.65 2.04
CA GLU A 836 45.65 13.83 3.01
C GLU A 836 46.16 13.73 4.46
N GLU A 837 47.10 12.83 4.78
CA GLU A 837 47.78 12.75 6.09
C GLU A 837 48.55 14.05 6.38
N LEU A 838 49.28 14.59 5.40
CA LEU A 838 49.98 15.88 5.53
C LEU A 838 49.00 17.05 5.70
N ALA A 839 47.86 17.03 5.02
CA ALA A 839 46.81 18.05 5.15
C ALA A 839 46.17 18.01 6.54
N ILE A 840 45.87 16.81 7.06
CA ILE A 840 45.38 16.60 8.43
C ILE A 840 46.41 17.11 9.44
N ALA A 841 47.69 16.78 9.28
CA ALA A 841 48.75 17.24 10.19
C ALA A 841 48.92 18.77 10.17
N LYS A 842 48.78 19.42 9.01
CA LYS A 842 48.79 20.89 8.90
C LYS A 842 47.59 21.52 9.60
N GLU A 843 46.40 20.96 9.45
CA GLU A 843 45.20 21.45 10.14
C GLU A 843 45.27 21.20 11.65
N GLN A 844 45.86 20.10 12.10
CA GLN A 844 46.12 19.85 13.52
C GLN A 844 47.04 20.92 14.10
N ARG A 845 48.16 21.25 13.43
CA ARG A 845 49.06 22.33 13.88
C ARG A 845 48.39 23.70 13.94
N LYS A 846 47.45 23.99 13.03
CA LYS A 846 46.67 25.25 13.08
C LYS A 846 45.70 25.25 14.25
N LEU A 847 45.08 24.10 14.53
CA LEU A 847 44.20 23.91 15.67
C LEU A 847 44.96 24.07 16.99
N ASP A 848 46.15 23.48 17.10
CA ASP A 848 47.00 23.58 18.29
C ASP A 848 47.43 25.04 18.55
N LYS A 849 47.80 25.80 17.50
CA LYS A 849 48.08 27.24 17.61
C LYS A 849 46.87 28.07 18.07
N LEU A 850 45.67 27.69 17.63
CA LEU A 850 44.40 28.31 18.06
C LEU A 850 44.08 27.96 19.52
N ALA A 851 44.47 26.78 19.99
CA ALA A 851 44.37 26.41 21.41
C ALA A 851 45.30 27.29 22.28
N GLU A 852 46.54 27.50 21.81
CA GLU A 852 47.55 28.28 22.52
C GLU A 852 47.23 29.78 22.56
N SER A 853 46.60 30.35 21.52
CA SER A 853 46.24 31.77 21.48
C SER A 853 44.98 32.14 22.27
N GLY A 854 44.11 31.17 22.58
CA GLY A 854 42.93 31.34 23.44
C GLY A 854 41.88 32.35 22.97
N SER A 855 41.95 32.81 21.71
CA SER A 855 41.19 33.99 21.24
C SER A 855 39.74 33.72 20.86
N ASP A 856 39.39 32.50 20.45
CA ASP A 856 38.01 32.13 20.08
C ASP A 856 37.71 30.63 20.38
N PRO A 857 37.05 30.33 21.52
CA PRO A 857 36.68 28.96 21.90
C PRO A 857 35.67 28.29 20.96
N HIS A 858 34.82 29.05 20.27
CA HIS A 858 33.81 28.50 19.35
C HIS A 858 34.45 28.08 18.02
N GLU A 859 35.36 28.88 17.49
CA GLU A 859 36.11 28.52 16.28
C GLU A 859 37.03 27.32 16.53
N PHE A 860 37.68 27.25 17.69
CA PHE A 860 38.50 26.10 18.09
C PHE A 860 37.68 24.81 18.11
N ASN A 861 36.53 24.79 18.79
CA ASN A 861 35.68 23.60 18.87
C ASN A 861 35.18 23.16 17.49
N ARG A 862 34.76 24.11 16.64
CA ARG A 862 34.31 23.82 15.27
C ARG A 862 35.41 23.19 14.41
N ARG A 863 36.63 23.74 14.45
CA ARG A 863 37.77 23.21 13.69
C ARG A 863 38.24 21.86 14.23
N ARG A 864 38.17 21.64 15.54
CA ARG A 864 38.46 20.35 16.18
C ARG A 864 37.51 19.26 15.71
N GLU A 865 36.21 19.53 15.65
CA GLU A 865 35.21 18.57 15.17
C GLU A 865 35.36 18.26 13.68
N LEU A 866 35.62 19.28 12.86
CA LEU A 866 35.87 19.10 11.42
C LEU A 866 37.13 18.27 11.17
N LEU A 867 38.20 18.50 11.92
CA LEU A 867 39.43 17.73 11.81
C LEU A 867 39.23 16.29 12.28
N ALA A 868 38.54 16.07 13.39
CA ALA A 868 38.20 14.72 13.87
C ALA A 868 37.34 13.94 12.87
N ALA A 869 36.37 14.58 12.22
CA ALA A 869 35.57 13.97 11.16
C ALA A 869 36.41 13.64 9.92
N ARG A 870 37.37 14.50 9.56
CA ARG A 870 38.29 14.27 8.43
C ARG A 870 39.25 13.13 8.70
N VAL A 871 39.82 13.04 9.91
CA VAL A 871 40.64 11.92 10.38
C VAL A 871 39.86 10.60 10.34
N ARG A 872 38.64 10.57 10.88
CA ARG A 872 37.81 9.35 10.90
C ARG A 872 37.49 8.84 9.49
N LYS A 873 37.13 9.74 8.56
CA LYS A 873 36.91 9.37 7.15
C LYS A 873 38.18 8.89 6.45
N PHE A 874 39.34 9.43 6.83
CA PHE A 874 40.61 8.98 6.29
C PHE A 874 40.98 7.58 6.81
N GLU A 875 40.84 7.32 8.11
CA GLU A 875 41.09 6.00 8.71
C GLU A 875 40.14 4.92 8.19
N GLU A 876 38.86 5.23 8.00
CA GLU A 876 37.87 4.29 7.43
C GLU A 876 38.24 3.89 5.99
N ARG A 877 38.66 4.85 5.17
CA ARG A 877 39.18 4.59 3.82
C ARG A 877 40.47 3.75 3.84
N LYS A 878 41.36 3.94 4.82
CA LYS A 878 42.57 3.13 5.00
C LYS A 878 42.22 1.68 5.36
N ARG A 879 41.30 1.46 6.31
CA ARG A 879 40.84 0.13 6.74
C ARG A 879 40.14 -0.66 5.62
N LEU A 880 39.26 -0.02 4.85
CA LEU A 880 38.59 -0.68 3.71
C LEU A 880 39.60 -1.19 2.68
N ARG A 881 40.68 -0.45 2.44
CA ARG A 881 41.72 -0.84 1.49
C ARG A 881 42.61 -1.95 2.02
N GLU A 882 42.97 -1.93 3.30
CA GLU A 882 43.69 -3.04 3.94
C GLU A 882 42.87 -4.33 3.88
N ALA A 883 41.55 -4.26 4.08
CA ALA A 883 40.65 -5.41 3.94
C ALA A 883 40.57 -5.93 2.50
N ASP A 884 40.50 -5.05 1.50
CA ASP A 884 40.51 -5.45 0.09
C ASP A 884 41.87 -6.00 -0.38
N GLU A 885 42.98 -5.47 0.14
CA GLU A 885 44.31 -6.04 -0.08
C GLU A 885 44.43 -7.44 0.56
N ALA A 886 43.91 -7.62 1.77
CA ALA A 886 43.88 -8.92 2.46
C ALA A 886 43.06 -9.96 1.68
N ARG A 887 41.83 -9.64 1.26
CA ARG A 887 41.00 -10.51 0.41
C ARG A 887 41.68 -10.89 -0.90
N ARG A 888 42.47 -9.98 -1.48
CA ARG A 888 43.22 -10.26 -2.71
C ARG A 888 44.40 -11.18 -2.47
N ARG A 889 45.11 -11.06 -1.33
CA ARG A 889 46.18 -12.00 -0.94
C ARG A 889 45.62 -13.39 -0.72
N GLU A 890 44.51 -13.48 0.01
CA GLU A 890 43.80 -14.74 0.26
C GLU A 890 43.34 -15.41 -1.06
N LYS A 891 42.76 -14.65 -1.99
CA LYS A 891 42.40 -15.17 -3.33
C LYS A 891 43.62 -15.64 -4.14
N LYS A 892 44.77 -14.99 -3.99
CA LYS A 892 46.01 -15.40 -4.67
C LYS A 892 46.60 -16.66 -4.06
N GLU A 893 46.59 -16.77 -2.73
CA GLU A 893 47.04 -17.98 -2.03
C GLU A 893 46.14 -19.16 -2.35
N LYS A 894 44.81 -18.96 -2.35
CA LYS A 894 43.85 -19.99 -2.75
C LYS A 894 44.10 -20.47 -4.18
N LYS A 895 44.31 -19.56 -5.13
CA LYS A 895 44.68 -19.93 -6.51
C LYS A 895 46.05 -20.61 -6.62
N LYS A 896 47.00 -20.30 -5.74
CA LYS A 896 48.31 -20.96 -5.70
C LYS A 896 48.18 -22.38 -5.16
N LEU A 897 47.39 -22.57 -4.11
CA LEU A 897 47.04 -23.87 -3.53
C LEU A 897 46.28 -24.76 -4.51
N GLU A 898 45.30 -24.21 -5.24
CA GLU A 898 44.57 -24.91 -6.29
C GLU A 898 45.50 -25.34 -7.43
N LYS A 899 46.43 -24.47 -7.85
CA LYS A 899 47.42 -24.83 -8.87
C LYS A 899 48.41 -25.89 -8.40
N SER A 900 48.88 -25.83 -7.16
CA SER A 900 49.76 -26.89 -6.61
C SER A 900 49.03 -28.22 -6.47
N ALA A 901 47.75 -28.21 -6.08
CA ALA A 901 46.93 -29.43 -6.02
C ALA A 901 46.71 -30.04 -7.42
N GLN A 902 46.46 -29.21 -8.43
CA GLN A 902 46.36 -29.67 -9.83
C GLN A 902 47.68 -30.19 -10.38
N GLN A 903 48.82 -29.65 -9.94
CA GLN A 903 50.13 -30.11 -10.36
C GLN A 903 50.51 -31.44 -9.69
N GLN A 904 50.18 -31.62 -8.40
CA GLN A 904 50.32 -32.90 -7.70
C GLN A 904 49.42 -34.00 -8.29
N GLN A 905 48.20 -33.66 -8.75
CA GLN A 905 47.35 -34.61 -9.48
C GLN A 905 47.91 -35.00 -10.85
N LYS A 906 48.66 -34.12 -11.50
CA LYS A 906 49.32 -34.42 -12.79
C LYS A 906 50.61 -35.21 -12.65
N GLU A 907 51.27 -35.15 -11.50
CA GLU A 907 52.47 -35.95 -11.20
C GLU A 907 52.14 -37.34 -10.61
N ALA A 908 50.90 -37.53 -10.13
CA ALA A 908 50.36 -38.81 -9.66
C ALA A 908 49.71 -39.66 -10.77
N HIS A 909 49.63 -39.12 -11.99
CA HIS A 909 49.24 -39.80 -13.23
C HIS A 909 50.46 -39.91 -14.15
#